data_AF-A0ABD3NX96-F1
#
_entry.id   AF-A0ABD3NX96-F1
#
_cell.length_a   1.000
_cell.length_b   1.000
_cell.length_c   1.000
_cell.angle_alpha   90.00
_cell.angle_beta   90.00
_cell.angle_gamma   90.00
#
_symmetry.space_group_name_H-M   'P 1'
#
loop_
_entity.id
_entity.type
_entity.pdbx_description
1 polymer ?
#
loop_
_entity_poly.entity_id
_entity_poly.type
_entity_poly.pdbx_seq_one_letter_code
_entity_poly.pdbx_strand_id
1 'polypeptide(L)'
;MTTSLKPTFDGLRSQGSQVQPLPTLHKRSESKGTAHDFWKHYQERPLDAIFRPKSVAVIGASEKQGSVGRTLIWNLLRSPFGGTIYPINSNPLRKNIFGIPCYTKLQEVTEQSRYKNNNVPTTIDLAIIAVPAKAVKTVMQDCVEVGVRGAIIISAGFKETGEDGARLEREIYEIAREGKIRVVGPNCLGVMVSERQRRSGMHPKLLCAYFQLTFHLLLFLTSRQTFAFKNPITGLNATFANNLAKPGNVAFVSQSGAMCTSILDWSLHANVGFSSFVSIGSMMDVNWGDIIYYLGDDHNTKAIAIYMETIGDARSFMSAASEVAMTKPIIVIKPGKTEQAAAAATSHTGSLAGRDDVLDAAFKRCGVLRVSKIREVFEMVELLGKQPRPRGRHLTIVTNAGGPGVISTDALIESGGQLAWLSDDTMKNLNEILPCHWSHSNPIDILGDATPSTYAKVVEIAAQDSYSDGILIVLTPQSMTDPSATAKGIAEVANKIGGRKPILASWMGGKDVAEGRAILDAAGIPTYDYPDSASEMFSFMWKHSANLLQLYETPRWCAEMHPESLRVDSIIASAQDKGRTILTELESKQILQAYGISCIPTVLAQSADEAAAVADKMGYPVAVKINSHTVTHKTDVGGVKLNLHSSDQVKDAFCEIQSAVESKFAKDAFLGVTVQPMADVKDAYELIVGASPDDQFGPVILFGSGGSLVEIYQDTALALPPLNSNLAHLMMKETKIYNALKGVRGRRAVDIAAVEKLIVNFSHLVMEKWSGIKEIEINPLLVSSNSLVAVDARVILHEAPQDMGVHDGVSPNSKVIRPAIRPYPTAYDQSWVSKKGKVILILTAAAAPVTFCLTVRAIMPEDEPLIVDFHKRVSEESVYTRFFSDMKYEDRTSHNRLTRVCHVDYDRDIALVALDGEKCSESQCKLVAAARLTKKHGVDVAEFSVLVTDAYQGQGIGSKLLRELIGHAKADGLHAIEAVVLPTNRSMIHVMEKEGFECIYDKDEGVVKQYLNLKCSKLRDPSIQLRRFTEPICI
;
A
#
# COMPACT_ATOMS: atom_id res chain seq x y z
N MET A 1 38.22 -60.10 36.95
CA MET A 1 37.43 -60.96 36.04
C MET A 1 35.95 -60.64 36.20
N THR A 2 35.37 -59.68 35.48
CA THR A 2 35.94 -58.47 34.85
C THR A 2 34.83 -57.44 34.83
N THR A 3 34.78 -56.69 35.92
CA THR A 3 33.92 -55.55 36.21
C THR A 3 34.69 -54.25 35.92
N SER A 4 33.93 -53.16 35.70
CA SER A 4 34.21 -51.78 36.13
C SER A 4 34.32 -50.69 35.04
N LEU A 5 33.55 -49.61 35.29
CA LEU A 5 33.93 -48.18 35.31
C LEU A 5 33.97 -47.33 34.01
N LYS A 6 33.05 -46.33 33.99
CA LYS A 6 33.17 -44.92 33.50
C LYS A 6 34.49 -44.25 33.97
N PRO A 7 35.01 -43.09 33.42
CA PRO A 7 34.26 -41.80 33.32
C PRO A 7 34.73 -40.65 32.33
N THR A 8 33.85 -39.63 32.19
CA THR A 8 33.99 -38.13 32.11
C THR A 8 35.04 -37.38 31.24
N PHE A 9 34.58 -36.41 30.42
CA PHE A 9 34.71 -34.92 30.50
C PHE A 9 34.37 -34.30 29.11
N ASP A 10 33.27 -33.56 28.90
CA ASP A 10 32.98 -32.13 29.15
C ASP A 10 33.67 -31.12 28.19
N GLY A 11 32.86 -30.27 27.52
CA GLY A 11 33.30 -28.99 26.94
C GLY A 11 32.62 -28.55 25.63
N LEU A 12 31.87 -27.44 25.68
CA LEU A 12 31.36 -26.59 24.59
C LEU A 12 30.07 -27.00 23.85
N ARG A 13 28.94 -26.75 24.53
CA ARG A 13 27.69 -26.29 23.88
C ARG A 13 27.87 -24.82 23.45
N SER A 14 27.77 -24.52 22.16
CA SER A 14 27.32 -23.21 21.66
C SER A 14 25.90 -23.36 21.14
N GLN A 15 25.06 -22.41 21.54
CA GLN A 15 23.63 -22.37 21.26
C GLN A 15 23.39 -22.09 19.76
N GLY A 16 22.91 -23.10 19.03
CA GLY A 16 22.24 -22.90 17.75
C GLY A 16 20.82 -22.42 18.01
N SER A 17 20.48 -21.24 17.50
CA SER A 17 19.15 -20.67 17.46
C SER A 17 18.14 -21.66 16.89
N GLN A 18 17.22 -22.14 17.72
CA GLN A 18 16.03 -22.84 17.26
C GLN A 18 15.15 -21.83 16.53
N VAL A 19 15.26 -21.79 15.20
CA VAL A 19 14.24 -21.21 14.32
C VAL A 19 12.98 -22.08 14.50
N GLN A 20 11.96 -21.53 15.16
CA GLN A 20 10.67 -22.21 15.27
C GLN A 20 10.08 -22.40 13.85
N PRO A 21 9.56 -23.58 13.51
CA PRO A 21 8.87 -23.79 12.25
C PRO A 21 7.57 -22.97 12.20
N LEU A 22 7.39 -22.22 11.10
CA LEU A 22 6.19 -21.45 10.76
C LEU A 22 4.92 -22.33 10.83
N PRO A 23 3.79 -21.83 11.37
CA PRO A 23 2.56 -22.58 11.43
C PRO A 23 1.98 -22.81 10.02
N THR A 24 1.60 -24.05 9.75
CA THR A 24 0.96 -24.50 8.51
C THR A 24 -0.41 -23.86 8.30
N LEU A 25 -0.56 -23.07 7.23
CA LEU A 25 -1.83 -22.54 6.74
C LEU A 25 -2.68 -23.67 6.16
N HIS A 26 -3.67 -24.15 6.92
CA HIS A 26 -4.68 -25.09 6.42
C HIS A 26 -5.77 -24.39 5.59
N LYS A 27 -6.35 -25.15 4.65
CA LYS A 27 -7.38 -24.76 3.67
C LYS A 27 -8.47 -23.84 4.26
N ARG A 28 -8.70 -22.72 3.56
CA ARG A 28 -9.71 -21.69 3.84
C ARG A 28 -11.12 -22.30 3.93
N SER A 29 -11.81 -22.05 5.05
CA SER A 29 -13.26 -21.87 5.04
C SER A 29 -13.57 -20.47 4.51
N GLU A 30 -14.69 -20.34 3.82
CA GLU A 30 -15.20 -19.10 3.23
C GLU A 30 -15.17 -17.91 4.20
N SER A 31 -15.01 -16.71 3.62
CA SER A 31 -14.82 -15.42 4.28
C SER A 31 -15.71 -15.20 5.51
N LYS A 32 -15.13 -15.36 6.70
CA LYS A 32 -15.63 -14.71 7.90
C LYS A 32 -14.98 -13.33 7.97
N GLY A 33 -15.70 -12.30 7.55
CA GLY A 33 -15.30 -10.91 7.81
C GLY A 33 -15.18 -10.69 9.32
N THR A 34 -14.39 -9.69 9.71
CA THR A 34 -14.33 -9.29 11.12
C THR A 34 -15.70 -8.75 11.55
N ALA A 35 -16.04 -8.76 12.84
CA ALA A 35 -17.30 -8.17 13.29
C ALA A 35 -17.39 -6.64 13.02
N HIS A 36 -16.25 -5.98 12.82
CA HIS A 36 -16.21 -4.61 12.31
C HIS A 36 -16.58 -4.54 10.82
N ASP A 37 -16.19 -5.55 10.02
CA ASP A 37 -16.63 -5.69 8.63
C ASP A 37 -18.16 -5.89 8.52
N PHE A 38 -18.79 -6.60 9.47
CA PHE A 38 -20.24 -6.83 9.44
C PHE A 38 -21.05 -5.52 9.42
N TRP A 39 -20.61 -4.47 10.13
CA TRP A 39 -21.27 -3.16 10.13
C TRP A 39 -20.82 -2.24 8.98
N LYS A 40 -19.58 -2.35 8.49
CA LYS A 40 -19.14 -1.70 7.23
C LYS A 40 -20.02 -2.05 6.02
N HIS A 41 -20.77 -3.15 6.08
CA HIS A 41 -21.66 -3.60 5.00
C HIS A 41 -23.05 -2.94 5.02
N TYR A 42 -23.44 -2.31 6.14
CA TYR A 42 -24.75 -1.68 6.30
C TYR A 42 -24.71 -0.14 6.32
N GLN A 43 -23.54 0.48 6.43
CA GLN A 43 -23.39 1.93 6.29
C GLN A 43 -23.31 2.34 4.81
N GLU A 44 -24.10 3.33 4.39
CA GLU A 44 -23.97 3.95 3.06
C GLU A 44 -22.56 4.53 2.90
N ARG A 45 -21.83 4.07 1.88
CA ARG A 45 -20.48 4.54 1.57
C ARG A 45 -20.57 5.76 0.64
N PRO A 46 -19.63 6.71 0.71
CA PRO A 46 -19.67 7.90 -0.14
C PRO A 46 -19.77 7.60 -1.64
N LEU A 47 -19.13 6.51 -2.10
CA LEU A 47 -19.17 6.09 -3.50
C LEU A 47 -20.39 5.21 -3.87
N ASP A 48 -21.25 4.82 -2.92
CA ASP A 48 -22.47 4.06 -3.26
C ASP A 48 -23.41 4.86 -4.15
N ALA A 49 -23.38 6.19 -4.08
CA ALA A 49 -24.10 7.06 -5.01
C ALA A 49 -23.69 6.84 -6.47
N ILE A 50 -22.45 6.37 -6.73
CA ILE A 50 -21.92 6.13 -8.08
C ILE A 50 -22.06 4.64 -8.47
N PHE A 51 -21.71 3.73 -7.55
CA PHE A 51 -21.64 2.30 -7.84
C PHE A 51 -22.95 1.55 -7.59
N ARG A 52 -23.84 2.09 -6.74
CA ARG A 52 -25.12 1.49 -6.35
C ARG A 52 -26.27 2.52 -6.32
N PRO A 53 -26.44 3.37 -7.35
CA PRO A 53 -27.49 4.38 -7.36
C PRO A 53 -28.88 3.73 -7.43
N LYS A 54 -29.86 4.35 -6.76
CA LYS A 54 -31.28 4.04 -6.89
C LYS A 54 -31.96 4.95 -7.91
N SER A 55 -31.38 6.11 -8.19
CA SER A 55 -31.84 7.10 -9.16
C SER A 55 -30.67 7.72 -9.93
N VAL A 56 -30.78 7.76 -11.26
CA VAL A 56 -29.73 8.26 -12.16
C VAL A 56 -30.31 9.32 -13.08
N ALA A 57 -29.77 10.54 -13.03
CA ALA A 57 -30.05 11.58 -14.01
C ALA A 57 -28.99 11.57 -15.12
N VAL A 58 -29.41 11.64 -16.38
CA VAL A 58 -28.49 11.73 -17.53
C VAL A 58 -28.64 13.10 -18.18
N ILE A 59 -27.66 13.96 -17.94
CA ILE A 59 -27.62 15.34 -18.42
C ILE A 59 -26.95 15.38 -19.79
N GLY A 60 -27.68 15.86 -20.79
CA GLY A 60 -27.29 15.74 -22.21
C GLY A 60 -27.89 14.51 -22.88
N ALA A 61 -28.91 13.88 -22.28
CA ALA A 61 -29.63 12.76 -22.87
C ALA A 61 -30.20 13.14 -24.25
N SER A 62 -30.12 12.25 -25.23
CA SER A 62 -30.56 12.53 -26.60
C SER A 62 -30.96 11.25 -27.32
N GLU A 63 -31.74 11.36 -28.39
CA GLU A 63 -31.97 10.25 -29.33
C GLU A 63 -31.15 10.40 -30.62
N LYS A 64 -30.36 11.48 -30.75
CA LYS A 64 -29.53 11.71 -31.93
C LYS A 64 -28.53 10.56 -32.07
N GLN A 65 -28.55 9.88 -33.22
CA GLN A 65 -27.64 8.78 -33.51
C GLN A 65 -26.18 9.27 -33.42
N GLY A 66 -25.31 8.45 -32.83
CA GLY A 66 -23.90 8.79 -32.59
C GLY A 66 -23.63 9.74 -31.42
N SER A 67 -24.65 10.27 -30.74
CA SER A 67 -24.43 11.10 -29.54
C SER A 67 -24.15 10.24 -28.30
N VAL A 68 -23.22 10.71 -27.46
CA VAL A 68 -22.85 10.04 -26.18
C VAL A 68 -24.06 9.89 -25.26
N GLY A 69 -24.87 10.94 -25.12
CA GLY A 69 -26.09 10.92 -24.30
C GLY A 69 -27.13 9.88 -24.73
N ARG A 70 -27.19 9.55 -26.03
CA ARG A 70 -28.04 8.45 -26.54
C ARG A 70 -27.54 7.11 -26.04
N THR A 71 -26.24 6.85 -26.19
CA THR A 71 -25.63 5.57 -25.80
C THR A 71 -25.72 5.33 -24.30
N LEU A 72 -25.54 6.37 -23.48
CA LEU A 72 -25.69 6.29 -22.03
C LEU A 72 -27.10 5.84 -21.61
N ILE A 73 -28.15 6.50 -22.11
CA ILE A 73 -29.53 6.10 -21.82
C ILE A 73 -29.79 4.67 -22.32
N TRP A 74 -29.35 4.36 -23.54
CA TRP A 74 -29.54 3.05 -24.13
C TRP A 74 -28.89 1.93 -23.30
N ASN A 75 -27.68 2.17 -22.79
CA ASN A 75 -26.95 1.20 -21.97
C ASN A 75 -27.60 0.98 -20.61
N LEU A 76 -28.08 2.04 -19.96
CA LEU A 76 -28.85 1.95 -18.71
C LEU A 76 -30.18 1.19 -18.89
N LEU A 77 -30.82 1.34 -20.05
CA LEU A 77 -32.05 0.61 -20.39
C LEU A 77 -31.80 -0.86 -20.72
N ARG A 78 -30.73 -1.16 -21.45
CA ARG A 78 -30.37 -2.52 -21.87
C ARG A 78 -29.87 -3.37 -20.70
N SER A 79 -29.28 -2.73 -19.68
CA SER A 79 -28.76 -3.36 -18.47
C SER A 79 -29.46 -2.78 -17.23
N PRO A 80 -30.67 -3.27 -16.90
CA PRO A 80 -31.48 -2.68 -15.85
C PRO A 80 -30.86 -2.92 -14.47
N PHE A 81 -30.39 -1.84 -13.82
CA PHE A 81 -29.75 -1.87 -12.50
C PHE A 81 -30.74 -1.80 -11.33
N GLY A 82 -32.05 -1.80 -11.61
CA GLY A 82 -33.12 -1.76 -10.62
C GLY A 82 -33.44 -0.37 -10.05
N GLY A 83 -32.88 0.71 -10.61
CA GLY A 83 -33.18 2.10 -10.25
C GLY A 83 -33.92 2.89 -11.33
N THR A 84 -34.27 4.14 -11.02
CA THR A 84 -35.02 5.05 -11.91
C THR A 84 -34.07 5.90 -12.76
N ILE A 85 -34.40 6.10 -14.04
CA ILE A 85 -33.61 6.90 -14.98
C ILE A 85 -34.37 8.21 -15.29
N TYR A 86 -33.68 9.35 -15.17
CA TYR A 86 -34.19 10.69 -15.47
C TYR A 86 -33.40 11.33 -16.62
N PRO A 87 -33.90 11.29 -17.86
CA PRO A 87 -33.30 12.00 -18.98
C PRO A 87 -33.45 13.52 -18.82
N ILE A 88 -32.34 14.27 -18.91
CA ILE A 88 -32.35 15.74 -18.89
C ILE A 88 -31.81 16.27 -20.22
N ASN A 89 -32.61 17.09 -20.91
CA ASN A 89 -32.26 17.73 -22.19
C ASN A 89 -32.73 19.18 -22.21
N SER A 90 -31.83 20.12 -22.52
CA SER A 90 -32.12 21.55 -22.54
C SER A 90 -33.09 22.00 -23.65
N ASN A 91 -33.45 21.14 -24.61
CA ASN A 91 -34.43 21.44 -25.64
C ASN A 91 -35.86 21.16 -25.13
N PRO A 92 -36.69 22.21 -24.89
CA PRO A 92 -38.03 22.06 -24.33
C PRO A 92 -39.01 21.33 -25.25
N LEU A 93 -38.67 21.18 -26.54
CA LEU A 93 -39.48 20.41 -27.49
C LEU A 93 -39.36 18.89 -27.28
N ARG A 94 -38.32 18.42 -26.58
CA ARG A 94 -38.12 17.00 -26.27
C ARG A 94 -38.80 16.63 -24.95
N LYS A 95 -40.07 16.26 -25.03
CA LYS A 95 -40.85 15.82 -23.86
C LYS A 95 -40.53 14.39 -23.42
N ASN A 96 -40.05 13.53 -24.32
CA ASN A 96 -39.69 12.13 -24.03
C ASN A 96 -38.38 11.75 -24.75
N ILE A 97 -37.66 10.79 -24.18
CA ILE A 97 -36.49 10.12 -24.78
C ILE A 97 -36.65 8.61 -24.57
N PHE A 98 -36.68 7.82 -25.66
CA PHE A 98 -36.95 6.37 -25.62
C PHE A 98 -38.20 5.98 -24.82
N GLY A 99 -39.25 6.83 -24.87
CA GLY A 99 -40.50 6.62 -24.14
C GLY A 99 -40.45 6.98 -22.65
N ILE A 100 -39.31 7.45 -22.12
CA ILE A 100 -39.17 7.96 -20.75
C ILE A 100 -39.43 9.48 -20.75
N PRO A 101 -40.19 10.02 -19.78
CA PRO A 101 -40.35 11.47 -19.60
C PRO A 101 -39.00 12.17 -19.49
N CYS A 102 -38.80 13.19 -20.31
CA CYS A 102 -37.59 14.00 -20.33
C CYS A 102 -37.86 15.36 -19.70
N TYR A 103 -36.90 15.83 -18.92
CA TYR A 103 -36.96 17.09 -18.19
C TYR A 103 -36.02 18.12 -18.80
N THR A 104 -36.35 19.41 -18.66
CA THR A 104 -35.47 20.48 -19.17
C THR A 104 -34.40 20.88 -18.18
N LYS A 105 -34.69 20.72 -16.88
CA LYS A 105 -33.80 21.04 -15.77
C LYS A 105 -33.86 19.96 -14.69
N LEU A 106 -32.80 19.87 -13.88
CA LEU A 106 -32.70 18.92 -12.78
C LEU A 106 -33.76 19.18 -11.68
N GLN A 107 -34.04 20.45 -11.39
CA GLN A 107 -35.00 20.88 -10.37
C GLN A 107 -36.44 20.39 -10.66
N GLU A 108 -36.82 20.23 -11.93
CA GLU A 108 -38.16 19.74 -12.30
C GLU A 108 -38.42 18.30 -11.82
N VAL A 109 -37.35 17.49 -11.68
CA VAL A 109 -37.44 16.10 -11.21
C VAL A 109 -37.87 16.04 -9.74
N THR A 110 -37.29 16.90 -8.90
CA THR A 110 -37.60 16.93 -7.46
C THR A 110 -38.96 17.58 -7.21
N GLU A 111 -39.31 18.62 -7.95
CA GLU A 111 -40.62 19.29 -7.88
C GLU A 111 -41.78 18.37 -8.27
N GLN A 112 -41.69 17.64 -9.38
CA GLN A 112 -42.75 16.72 -9.81
C GLN A 112 -42.91 15.50 -8.89
N SER A 113 -41.83 15.07 -8.22
CA SER A 113 -41.90 13.99 -7.25
C SER A 113 -42.63 14.38 -5.96
N ARG A 114 -42.46 15.62 -5.47
CA ARG A 114 -43.09 16.08 -4.22
C ARG A 114 -44.62 15.95 -4.28
N TYR A 115 -45.21 16.14 -5.46
CA TYR A 115 -46.66 16.03 -5.69
C TYR A 115 -47.20 14.59 -5.75
N LYS A 116 -46.37 13.57 -6.04
CA LYS A 116 -46.81 12.17 -6.20
C LYS A 116 -46.60 11.28 -4.96
N ASN A 117 -45.66 11.61 -4.07
CA ASN A 117 -45.23 10.76 -2.96
C ASN A 117 -45.32 11.48 -1.59
N ASN A 118 -46.51 11.96 -1.19
CA ASN A 118 -46.77 12.48 0.18
C ASN A 118 -45.65 13.40 0.74
N ASN A 119 -45.23 14.42 -0.01
CA ASN A 119 -44.20 15.39 0.42
C ASN A 119 -42.78 14.84 0.67
N VAL A 120 -42.46 13.59 0.31
CA VAL A 120 -41.08 13.09 0.34
C VAL A 120 -40.41 13.40 -1.02
N PRO A 121 -39.39 14.29 -1.08
CA PRO A 121 -38.70 14.59 -2.33
C PRO A 121 -37.97 13.33 -2.83
N THR A 122 -38.09 12.99 -4.13
CA THR A 122 -37.19 12.00 -4.72
C THR A 122 -35.79 12.58 -4.77
N THR A 123 -34.83 11.90 -4.16
CA THR A 123 -33.41 12.26 -4.23
C THR A 123 -32.79 11.64 -5.48
N ILE A 124 -31.94 12.40 -6.18
CA ILE A 124 -31.13 11.90 -7.29
C ILE A 124 -29.80 11.44 -6.71
N ASP A 125 -29.47 10.15 -6.82
CA ASP A 125 -28.20 9.64 -6.30
C ASP A 125 -27.03 10.01 -7.22
N LEU A 126 -27.20 9.80 -8.53
CA LEU A 126 -26.15 9.94 -9.53
C LEU A 126 -26.53 10.89 -10.67
N ALA A 127 -25.67 11.83 -11.00
CA ALA A 127 -25.74 12.64 -12.22
C ALA A 127 -24.65 12.20 -13.22
N ILE A 128 -25.05 11.73 -14.41
CA ILE A 128 -24.13 11.46 -15.53
C ILE A 128 -24.15 12.65 -16.48
N ILE A 129 -23.03 13.34 -16.61
CA ILE A 129 -22.93 14.63 -17.31
C ILE A 129 -22.21 14.43 -18.64
N ALA A 130 -22.95 14.62 -19.73
CA ALA A 130 -22.49 14.50 -21.12
C ALA A 130 -22.82 15.75 -21.94
N VAL A 131 -22.48 16.93 -21.40
CA VAL A 131 -22.65 18.26 -22.04
C VAL A 131 -21.30 18.93 -22.29
N PRO A 132 -21.17 19.93 -23.19
CA PRO A 132 -19.88 20.60 -23.42
C PRO A 132 -19.25 21.13 -22.14
N ALA A 133 -17.91 21.08 -22.00
CA ALA A 133 -17.16 21.44 -20.78
C ALA A 133 -17.60 22.77 -20.15
N LYS A 134 -17.83 23.80 -20.97
CA LYS A 134 -18.28 25.14 -20.52
C LYS A 134 -19.62 25.14 -19.76
N ALA A 135 -20.49 24.17 -20.02
CA ALA A 135 -21.78 24.04 -19.35
C ALA A 135 -21.72 23.18 -18.07
N VAL A 136 -20.64 22.43 -17.86
CA VAL A 136 -20.51 21.48 -16.73
C VAL A 136 -20.52 22.22 -15.39
N LYS A 137 -19.90 23.41 -15.30
CA LYS A 137 -19.92 24.23 -14.09
C LYS A 137 -21.35 24.54 -13.62
N THR A 138 -22.19 25.02 -14.52
CA THR A 138 -23.61 25.34 -14.21
C THR A 138 -24.38 24.09 -13.82
N VAL A 139 -24.19 22.98 -14.54
CA VAL A 139 -24.84 21.70 -14.19
C VAL A 139 -24.41 21.22 -12.80
N MET A 140 -23.14 21.40 -12.42
CA MET A 140 -22.68 21.04 -11.09
C MET A 140 -23.31 21.91 -10.00
N GLN A 141 -23.54 23.20 -10.25
CA GLN A 141 -24.30 24.06 -9.33
C GLN A 141 -25.74 23.58 -9.19
N ASP A 142 -26.41 23.23 -10.29
CA ASP A 142 -27.75 22.64 -10.26
C ASP A 142 -27.77 21.32 -9.45
N CYS A 143 -26.73 20.49 -9.59
CA CYS A 143 -26.58 19.25 -8.82
C CYS A 143 -26.47 19.52 -7.31
N VAL A 144 -25.75 20.57 -6.90
CA VAL A 144 -25.64 20.97 -5.48
C VAL A 144 -26.99 21.41 -4.94
N GLU A 145 -27.72 22.27 -5.66
CA GLU A 145 -29.05 22.74 -5.25
C GLU A 145 -30.06 21.60 -5.10
N VAL A 146 -29.97 20.58 -5.96
CA VAL A 146 -30.86 19.42 -5.95
C VAL A 146 -30.44 18.36 -4.91
N GLY A 147 -29.23 18.47 -4.34
CA GLY A 147 -28.70 17.52 -3.36
C GLY A 147 -28.25 16.20 -3.98
N VAL A 148 -27.70 16.23 -5.21
CA VAL A 148 -27.08 15.07 -5.85
C VAL A 148 -25.85 14.63 -5.05
N ARG A 149 -25.66 13.32 -4.86
CA ARG A 149 -24.55 12.79 -4.04
C ARG A 149 -23.33 12.36 -4.84
N GLY A 150 -23.52 11.92 -6.08
CA GLY A 150 -22.45 11.49 -6.98
C GLY A 150 -22.61 12.04 -8.39
N ALA A 151 -21.48 12.30 -9.06
CA ALA A 151 -21.45 12.71 -10.45
C ALA A 151 -20.42 11.93 -11.27
N ILE A 152 -20.74 11.61 -12.52
CA ILE A 152 -19.81 11.11 -13.53
C ILE A 152 -19.74 12.14 -14.64
N ILE A 153 -18.59 12.79 -14.80
CA ILE A 153 -18.38 13.77 -15.87
C ILE A 153 -17.70 13.06 -17.04
N ILE A 154 -18.48 12.80 -18.09
CA ILE A 154 -18.00 12.14 -19.31
C ILE A 154 -17.21 13.13 -20.19
N SER A 155 -17.61 14.39 -20.17
CA SER A 155 -17.10 15.43 -21.04
C SER A 155 -15.59 15.63 -20.95
N ALA A 156 -14.95 15.80 -22.10
CA ALA A 156 -13.59 16.30 -22.23
C ALA A 156 -13.60 17.83 -22.41
N GLY A 157 -12.41 18.45 -22.44
CA GLY A 157 -12.18 19.90 -22.54
C GLY A 157 -11.65 20.54 -21.26
N PHE A 158 -10.98 19.79 -20.38
CA PHE A 158 -10.50 20.24 -19.08
C PHE A 158 -8.96 20.33 -19.05
N LYS A 159 -8.28 19.89 -17.98
CA LYS A 159 -6.83 20.09 -17.82
C LYS A 159 -5.98 19.60 -18.99
N GLU A 160 -6.46 18.61 -19.74
CA GLU A 160 -5.80 18.06 -20.92
C GLU A 160 -5.72 19.07 -22.09
N THR A 161 -6.44 20.18 -22.01
CA THR A 161 -6.44 21.25 -23.03
C THR A 161 -5.57 22.46 -22.65
N GLY A 162 -4.95 22.45 -21.47
CA GLY A 162 -4.07 23.52 -20.98
C GLY A 162 -4.61 24.25 -19.74
N GLU A 163 -4.02 25.41 -19.43
CA GLU A 163 -4.24 26.13 -18.16
C GLU A 163 -5.71 26.57 -17.94
N ASP A 164 -6.40 27.03 -18.98
CA ASP A 164 -7.81 27.44 -18.88
C ASP A 164 -8.72 26.27 -18.52
N GLY A 165 -8.45 25.09 -19.09
CA GLY A 165 -9.15 23.86 -18.76
C GLY A 165 -8.84 23.38 -17.35
N ALA A 166 -7.59 23.50 -16.89
CA ALA A 166 -7.19 23.20 -15.52
C ALA A 166 -7.79 24.17 -14.48
N ARG A 167 -8.02 25.44 -14.84
CA ARG A 167 -8.78 26.38 -14.01
C ARG A 167 -10.24 25.96 -13.89
N LEU A 168 -10.89 25.61 -15.01
CA LEU A 168 -12.28 25.15 -15.00
C LEU A 168 -12.45 23.87 -14.17
N GLU A 169 -11.52 22.93 -14.27
CA GLU A 169 -11.49 21.71 -13.45
C GLU A 169 -11.42 22.03 -11.94
N ARG A 170 -10.54 22.97 -11.53
CA ARG A 170 -10.45 23.42 -10.13
C ARG A 170 -11.74 24.07 -9.62
N GLU A 171 -12.35 24.95 -10.40
CA GLU A 171 -13.63 25.59 -10.02
C GLU A 171 -14.75 24.56 -9.84
N ILE A 172 -14.81 23.54 -10.69
CA ILE A 172 -15.79 22.46 -10.58
C ILE A 172 -15.54 21.60 -9.34
N TYR A 173 -14.27 21.31 -9.05
CA TYR A 173 -13.88 20.57 -7.85
C TYR A 173 -14.28 21.29 -6.56
N GLU A 174 -14.11 22.61 -6.50
CA GLU A 174 -14.54 23.43 -5.36
C GLU A 174 -16.06 23.36 -5.16
N ILE A 175 -16.84 23.52 -6.24
CA ILE A 175 -18.31 23.39 -6.21
C ILE A 175 -18.74 22.00 -5.73
N ALA A 176 -18.09 20.94 -6.23
CA ALA A 176 -18.38 19.57 -5.83
C ALA A 176 -18.11 19.35 -4.34
N ARG A 177 -16.98 19.87 -3.82
CA ARG A 177 -16.65 19.80 -2.39
C ARG A 177 -17.64 20.55 -1.51
N GLU A 178 -18.03 21.76 -1.89
CA GLU A 178 -19.04 22.56 -1.17
C GLU A 178 -20.38 21.81 -1.07
N GLY A 179 -20.81 21.20 -2.18
CA GLY A 179 -22.03 20.40 -2.24
C GLY A 179 -21.91 18.96 -1.73
N LYS A 180 -20.73 18.55 -1.24
CA LYS A 180 -20.42 17.17 -0.81
C LYS A 180 -20.72 16.12 -1.89
N ILE A 181 -20.51 16.47 -3.16
CA ILE A 181 -20.71 15.59 -4.31
C ILE A 181 -19.37 14.91 -4.63
N ARG A 182 -19.37 13.57 -4.73
CA ARG A 182 -18.20 12.82 -5.22
C ARG A 182 -18.21 12.75 -6.74
N VAL A 183 -17.07 12.97 -7.39
CA VAL A 183 -16.97 13.08 -8.86
C VAL A 183 -15.98 12.07 -9.46
N VAL A 184 -16.47 11.26 -10.39
CA VAL A 184 -15.63 10.45 -11.31
C VAL A 184 -15.46 11.20 -12.64
N GLY A 185 -14.23 11.27 -13.15
CA GLY A 185 -13.87 12.07 -14.32
C GLY A 185 -13.16 13.38 -13.92
N PRO A 186 -13.20 14.42 -14.78
CA PRO A 186 -13.81 14.46 -16.11
C PRO A 186 -13.07 13.61 -17.15
N ASN A 187 -13.46 13.71 -18.43
CA ASN A 187 -12.82 13.01 -19.55
C ASN A 187 -12.72 11.49 -19.32
N CYS A 188 -13.83 10.86 -18.98
CA CYS A 188 -13.88 9.44 -18.66
C CYS A 188 -14.91 8.68 -19.49
N LEU A 189 -14.76 7.35 -19.56
CA LEU A 189 -15.75 6.47 -20.19
C LEU A 189 -17.00 6.26 -19.29
N GLY A 190 -16.84 6.39 -17.98
CA GLY A 190 -17.86 6.13 -16.96
C GLY A 190 -17.62 4.84 -16.15
N VAL A 191 -18.68 4.32 -15.53
CA VAL A 191 -18.63 3.17 -14.61
C VAL A 191 -19.59 2.06 -15.03
N MET A 192 -19.12 0.81 -14.99
CA MET A 192 -19.97 -0.39 -15.05
C MET A 192 -19.81 -1.21 -13.76
N VAL A 193 -20.91 -1.79 -13.30
CA VAL A 193 -20.96 -2.75 -12.19
C VAL A 193 -21.77 -3.94 -12.64
N SER A 194 -21.18 -5.13 -12.57
CA SER A 194 -21.79 -6.35 -13.08
C SER A 194 -22.81 -6.94 -12.12
N GLU A 195 -23.84 -7.59 -12.69
CA GLU A 195 -24.90 -8.24 -11.94
C GLU A 195 -24.36 -9.28 -10.97
N ARG A 196 -24.88 -9.26 -9.73
CA ARG A 196 -24.56 -10.28 -8.74
C ARG A 196 -24.99 -11.65 -9.26
N GLN A 197 -24.05 -12.55 -9.54
CA GLN A 197 -24.36 -13.96 -9.74
C GLN A 197 -25.01 -14.49 -8.46
N ARG A 198 -26.32 -14.75 -8.50
CA ARG A 198 -26.95 -15.58 -7.47
C ARG A 198 -26.31 -16.96 -7.57
N ARG A 199 -25.61 -17.42 -6.52
CA ARG A 199 -25.28 -18.84 -6.33
C ARG A 199 -26.59 -19.61 -6.17
N SER A 200 -27.31 -19.88 -7.26
CA SER A 200 -28.42 -20.82 -7.24
C SER A 200 -27.81 -22.23 -7.31
N GLY A 201 -27.57 -22.83 -6.15
CA GLY A 201 -27.28 -24.27 -6.03
C GLY A 201 -28.47 -25.17 -6.39
N MET A 202 -29.33 -24.75 -7.32
CA MET A 202 -30.55 -25.47 -7.70
C MET A 202 -30.44 -25.90 -9.18
N HIS A 203 -30.38 -27.21 -9.38
CA HIS A 203 -30.32 -27.87 -10.67
C HIS A 203 -31.50 -27.41 -11.58
N PRO A 204 -31.30 -27.16 -12.89
CA PRO A 204 -32.32 -26.56 -13.77
C PRO A 204 -33.65 -27.31 -13.85
N LYS A 205 -33.67 -28.61 -13.51
CA LYS A 205 -34.90 -29.42 -13.41
C LYS A 205 -35.78 -29.08 -12.19
N LEU A 206 -35.19 -28.63 -11.08
CA LEU A 206 -35.91 -28.18 -9.88
C LEU A 206 -36.47 -26.75 -10.03
N LEU A 207 -35.82 -25.90 -10.84
CA LEU A 207 -36.30 -24.56 -11.14
C LEU A 207 -37.65 -24.60 -11.89
N CYS A 208 -37.83 -25.59 -12.76
CA CYS A 208 -39.07 -25.79 -13.53
C CYS A 208 -40.23 -26.27 -12.64
N ALA A 209 -39.96 -27.18 -11.69
CA ALA A 209 -40.95 -27.64 -10.72
C ALA A 209 -41.35 -26.54 -9.71
N TYR A 210 -40.41 -25.69 -9.30
CA TYR A 210 -40.67 -24.57 -8.39
C TYR A 210 -41.54 -23.48 -9.05
N PHE A 211 -41.32 -23.21 -10.34
CA PHE A 211 -42.17 -22.31 -11.14
C PHE A 211 -43.59 -22.83 -11.34
N GLN A 212 -43.77 -24.15 -11.51
CA GLN A 212 -45.12 -24.74 -11.61
C GLN A 212 -45.90 -24.72 -10.28
N LEU A 213 -45.22 -24.89 -9.13
CA LEU A 213 -45.88 -24.83 -7.82
C LEU A 213 -46.21 -23.38 -7.39
N THR A 214 -45.37 -22.41 -7.73
CA THR A 214 -45.59 -20.99 -7.35
C THR A 214 -46.67 -20.30 -8.19
N PHE A 215 -46.93 -20.78 -9.43
CA PHE A 215 -47.98 -20.21 -10.28
C PHE A 215 -49.40 -20.49 -9.77
N HIS A 216 -49.62 -21.59 -9.03
CA HIS A 216 -50.93 -21.90 -8.42
C HIS A 216 -51.15 -21.20 -7.06
N LEU A 217 -50.09 -20.87 -6.32
CA LEU A 217 -50.23 -20.19 -5.02
C LEU A 217 -50.39 -18.66 -5.14
N LEU A 218 -49.94 -18.06 -6.25
CA LEU A 218 -49.96 -16.59 -6.42
C LEU A 218 -51.35 -16.01 -6.77
N LEU A 219 -52.31 -16.86 -7.15
CA LEU A 219 -53.67 -16.43 -7.52
C LEU A 219 -54.64 -16.30 -6.34
N PHE A 220 -54.23 -16.65 -5.10
CA PHE A 220 -55.15 -16.72 -3.95
C PHE A 220 -54.85 -15.80 -2.76
N LEU A 221 -53.83 -14.94 -2.82
CA LEU A 221 -53.50 -14.01 -1.72
C LEU A 221 -53.48 -12.56 -2.18
N THR A 222 -54.68 -12.01 -2.40
CA THR A 222 -54.92 -10.56 -2.38
C THR A 222 -54.97 -10.07 -0.94
N SER A 223 -53.82 -9.69 -0.37
CA SER A 223 -53.78 -8.70 0.71
C SER A 223 -52.44 -7.98 0.72
N ARG A 224 -52.51 -6.66 0.91
CA ARG A 224 -51.40 -5.72 0.96
C ARG A 224 -50.41 -6.12 2.07
N GLN A 225 -49.22 -6.58 1.69
CA GLN A 225 -47.92 -6.38 2.36
C GLN A 225 -46.94 -7.41 1.79
N THR A 226 -46.39 -7.15 0.60
CA THR A 226 -45.24 -7.89 0.11
C THR A 226 -43.98 -7.31 0.76
N PHE A 227 -43.38 -8.11 1.66
CA PHE A 227 -42.00 -7.96 2.13
C PHE A 227 -41.06 -7.81 0.93
N ALA A 228 -40.74 -6.58 0.56
CA ALA A 228 -39.76 -6.27 -0.46
C ALA A 228 -38.37 -6.29 0.19
N PHE A 229 -37.69 -7.44 0.16
CA PHE A 229 -36.23 -7.47 0.24
C PHE A 229 -35.68 -6.77 -1.03
N LYS A 230 -35.68 -5.43 -1.06
CA LYS A 230 -35.09 -4.58 -2.10
C LYS A 230 -33.56 -4.59 -1.93
N ASN A 231 -32.92 -5.64 -2.41
CA ASN A 231 -31.48 -5.61 -2.68
C ASN A 231 -31.31 -5.29 -4.17
N PRO A 232 -30.75 -4.13 -4.57
CA PRO A 232 -30.59 -3.81 -5.99
C PRO A 232 -29.74 -4.89 -6.67
N ILE A 233 -30.23 -5.39 -7.80
CA ILE A 233 -29.52 -6.27 -8.71
C ILE A 233 -28.58 -5.35 -9.49
N THR A 234 -27.36 -5.11 -9.03
CA THR A 234 -26.52 -4.08 -9.69
C THR A 234 -25.96 -4.61 -11.01
N GLY A 235 -26.62 -4.30 -12.12
CA GLY A 235 -26.14 -4.40 -13.51
C GLY A 235 -25.93 -3.01 -14.14
N LEU A 236 -25.41 -2.05 -13.37
CA LEU A 236 -25.26 -0.65 -13.80
C LEU A 236 -24.30 -0.56 -14.98
N ASN A 237 -24.72 0.07 -16.06
CA ASN A 237 -23.84 0.50 -17.15
C ASN A 237 -24.00 2.00 -17.40
N ALA A 238 -23.25 2.79 -16.64
CA ALA A 238 -23.16 4.24 -16.76
C ALA A 238 -22.02 4.66 -17.71
N THR A 239 -21.89 3.97 -18.85
CA THR A 239 -20.86 4.26 -19.86
C THR A 239 -21.45 4.42 -21.25
N PHE A 240 -20.66 4.96 -22.17
CA PHE A 240 -20.99 5.02 -23.60
C PHE A 240 -20.24 3.96 -24.44
N ALA A 241 -19.77 2.88 -23.82
CA ALA A 241 -19.18 1.76 -24.55
C ALA A 241 -20.25 0.96 -25.32
N ASN A 242 -19.88 0.38 -26.46
CA ASN A 242 -20.80 -0.42 -27.28
C ASN A 242 -21.07 -1.83 -26.70
N ASN A 243 -20.09 -2.36 -25.97
CA ASN A 243 -20.10 -3.71 -25.42
C ASN A 243 -20.42 -3.68 -23.92
N LEU A 244 -20.98 -4.78 -23.41
CA LEU A 244 -21.21 -5.01 -21.98
C LEU A 244 -20.14 -5.95 -21.44
N ALA A 245 -19.57 -5.64 -20.27
CA ALA A 245 -18.66 -6.53 -19.58
C ALA A 245 -19.38 -7.82 -19.17
N LYS A 246 -18.74 -8.98 -19.39
CA LYS A 246 -19.20 -10.24 -18.81
C LYS A 246 -19.10 -10.17 -17.29
N PRO A 247 -20.07 -10.70 -16.52
CA PRO A 247 -19.94 -10.77 -15.06
C PRO A 247 -18.76 -11.64 -14.65
N GLY A 248 -18.00 -11.19 -13.66
CA GLY A 248 -16.89 -11.92 -13.06
C GLY A 248 -16.49 -11.32 -11.72
N ASN A 249 -15.23 -11.54 -11.33
CA ASN A 249 -14.72 -11.22 -10.00
C ASN A 249 -13.50 -10.28 -10.02
N VAL A 250 -13.16 -9.71 -11.19
CA VAL A 250 -12.03 -8.79 -11.35
C VAL A 250 -12.55 -7.37 -11.47
N ALA A 251 -12.06 -6.45 -10.66
CA ALA A 251 -12.32 -5.03 -10.88
C ALA A 251 -11.23 -4.45 -11.78
N PHE A 252 -11.59 -3.81 -12.88
CA PHE A 252 -10.66 -3.12 -13.75
C PHE A 252 -10.86 -1.61 -13.66
N VAL A 253 -9.77 -0.88 -13.42
CA VAL A 253 -9.78 0.58 -13.23
C VAL A 253 -8.73 1.20 -14.15
N SER A 254 -9.07 2.25 -14.89
CA SER A 254 -8.16 2.89 -15.85
C SER A 254 -8.34 4.40 -15.92
N GLN A 255 -7.23 5.12 -16.02
CA GLN A 255 -7.23 6.55 -16.39
C GLN A 255 -7.54 6.74 -17.88
N SER A 256 -7.16 5.80 -18.74
CA SER A 256 -7.43 5.89 -20.18
C SER A 256 -8.78 5.27 -20.56
N GLY A 257 -9.67 6.10 -21.11
CA GLY A 257 -10.95 5.67 -21.68
C GLY A 257 -10.81 4.86 -22.96
N ALA A 258 -9.81 5.13 -23.80
CA ALA A 258 -9.54 4.34 -25.01
C ALA A 258 -9.06 2.92 -24.66
N MET A 259 -8.17 2.81 -23.66
CA MET A 259 -7.73 1.50 -23.15
C MET A 259 -8.90 0.70 -22.59
N CYS A 260 -9.83 1.36 -21.90
CA CYS A 260 -11.06 0.73 -21.42
C CYS A 260 -11.85 0.08 -22.57
N THR A 261 -12.09 0.80 -23.67
CA THR A 261 -12.86 0.24 -24.80
C THR A 261 -12.17 -0.95 -25.46
N SER A 262 -10.85 -0.89 -25.63
CA SER A 262 -10.07 -1.98 -26.24
C SER A 262 -10.02 -3.22 -25.35
N ILE A 263 -9.82 -3.04 -24.04
CA ILE A 263 -9.79 -4.14 -23.08
C ILE A 263 -11.17 -4.79 -22.96
N LEU A 264 -12.22 -3.99 -22.98
CA LEU A 264 -13.58 -4.50 -22.94
C LEU A 264 -13.89 -5.39 -24.16
N ASP A 265 -13.50 -4.95 -25.36
CA ASP A 265 -13.67 -5.74 -26.58
C ASP A 265 -12.85 -7.04 -26.53
N TRP A 266 -11.57 -6.94 -26.19
CA TRP A 266 -10.68 -8.10 -26.03
C TRP A 266 -11.19 -9.10 -24.98
N SER A 267 -11.73 -8.62 -23.86
CA SER A 267 -12.22 -9.46 -22.76
C SER A 267 -13.36 -10.41 -23.19
N LEU A 268 -14.16 -10.00 -24.18
CA LEU A 268 -15.25 -10.84 -24.70
C LEU A 268 -14.68 -12.08 -25.40
N HIS A 269 -13.62 -11.90 -26.18
CA HIS A 269 -12.90 -12.98 -26.85
C HIS A 269 -12.12 -13.85 -25.86
N ALA A 270 -11.41 -13.24 -24.91
CA ALA A 270 -10.66 -13.94 -23.87
C ALA A 270 -11.54 -14.58 -22.77
N ASN A 271 -12.85 -14.37 -22.82
CA ASN A 271 -13.84 -14.83 -21.83
C ASN A 271 -13.53 -14.39 -20.39
N VAL A 272 -12.97 -13.19 -20.24
CA VAL A 272 -12.69 -12.58 -18.94
C VAL A 272 -13.92 -11.82 -18.46
N GLY A 273 -14.30 -12.03 -17.19
CA GLY A 273 -15.42 -11.34 -16.56
C GLY A 273 -14.97 -10.33 -15.50
N PHE A 274 -15.71 -9.23 -15.36
CA PHE A 274 -15.43 -8.16 -14.41
C PHE A 274 -16.50 -8.08 -13.31
N SER A 275 -16.11 -7.68 -12.10
CA SER A 275 -17.04 -7.26 -11.05
C SER A 275 -17.43 -5.79 -11.23
N SER A 276 -16.42 -4.96 -11.52
CA SER A 276 -16.54 -3.52 -11.75
C SER A 276 -15.58 -3.11 -12.87
N PHE A 277 -16.01 -2.16 -13.69
CA PHE A 277 -15.21 -1.62 -14.79
C PHE A 277 -15.29 -0.09 -14.74
N VAL A 278 -14.19 0.57 -14.38
CA VAL A 278 -14.17 1.97 -13.97
C VAL A 278 -13.18 2.75 -14.81
N SER A 279 -13.67 3.76 -15.52
CA SER A 279 -12.80 4.79 -16.11
C SER A 279 -12.83 6.03 -15.24
N ILE A 280 -11.68 6.38 -14.65
CA ILE A 280 -11.57 7.54 -13.75
C ILE A 280 -11.20 8.84 -14.49
N GLY A 281 -10.73 8.72 -15.74
CA GLY A 281 -10.35 9.85 -16.57
C GLY A 281 -9.27 10.71 -15.92
N SER A 282 -9.51 12.03 -15.92
CA SER A 282 -8.61 13.01 -15.31
C SER A 282 -8.46 12.87 -13.80
N MET A 283 -9.31 12.12 -13.10
CA MET A 283 -9.18 11.89 -11.65
C MET A 283 -9.18 13.21 -10.85
N MET A 284 -10.17 14.07 -11.08
CA MET A 284 -10.27 15.40 -10.44
C MET A 284 -10.61 15.31 -8.94
N ASP A 285 -11.48 14.38 -8.54
CA ASP A 285 -11.87 14.16 -7.14
C ASP A 285 -11.61 12.71 -6.72
N VAL A 286 -12.42 11.76 -7.21
CA VAL A 286 -12.27 10.35 -6.86
C VAL A 286 -10.94 9.82 -7.37
N ASN A 287 -10.05 9.43 -6.45
CA ASN A 287 -8.68 9.00 -6.75
C ASN A 287 -8.48 7.49 -6.59
N TRP A 288 -7.24 7.02 -6.78
CA TRP A 288 -6.91 5.60 -6.65
C TRP A 288 -7.20 5.05 -5.26
N GLY A 289 -6.88 5.79 -4.20
CA GLY A 289 -7.12 5.35 -2.83
C GLY A 289 -8.60 5.12 -2.56
N ASP A 290 -9.46 6.07 -2.96
CA ASP A 290 -10.93 5.93 -2.85
C ASP A 290 -11.44 4.65 -3.53
N ILE A 291 -10.99 4.39 -4.76
CA ILE A 291 -11.44 3.24 -5.56
C ILE A 291 -10.90 1.93 -4.99
N ILE A 292 -9.62 1.89 -4.59
CA ILE A 292 -9.01 0.70 -4.01
C ILE A 292 -9.72 0.33 -2.71
N TYR A 293 -10.03 1.29 -1.84
CA TYR A 293 -10.80 1.03 -0.62
C TYR A 293 -12.21 0.53 -0.92
N TYR A 294 -12.93 1.19 -1.82
CA TYR A 294 -14.29 0.78 -2.17
C TYR A 294 -14.35 -0.65 -2.71
N LEU A 295 -13.44 -0.98 -3.62
CA LEU A 295 -13.33 -2.31 -4.23
C LEU A 295 -12.71 -3.34 -3.27
N GLY A 296 -11.83 -2.90 -2.36
CA GLY A 296 -11.26 -3.70 -1.27
C GLY A 296 -12.34 -4.23 -0.32
N ASP A 297 -13.34 -3.40 -0.03
CA ASP A 297 -14.49 -3.78 0.80
C ASP A 297 -15.62 -4.47 0.00
N ASP A 298 -15.53 -4.62 -1.32
CA ASP A 298 -16.56 -5.32 -2.14
C ASP A 298 -16.33 -6.84 -2.23
N HIS A 299 -17.25 -7.64 -1.70
CA HIS A 299 -17.13 -9.11 -1.67
C HIS A 299 -17.07 -9.80 -3.04
N ASN A 300 -17.65 -9.17 -4.09
CA ASN A 300 -17.67 -9.71 -5.44
C ASN A 300 -16.31 -9.56 -6.13
N THR A 301 -15.60 -8.47 -5.81
CA THR A 301 -14.24 -8.23 -6.27
C THR A 301 -13.25 -9.11 -5.51
N LYS A 302 -12.50 -9.93 -6.25
CA LYS A 302 -11.42 -10.80 -5.75
C LYS A 302 -10.04 -10.28 -6.10
N ALA A 303 -9.90 -9.50 -7.17
CA ALA A 303 -8.66 -8.85 -7.58
C ALA A 303 -8.94 -7.48 -8.19
N ILE A 304 -7.98 -6.57 -8.06
CA ILE A 304 -8.06 -5.21 -8.61
C ILE A 304 -6.94 -5.05 -9.65
N ALA A 305 -7.34 -4.79 -10.88
CA ALA A 305 -6.49 -4.52 -12.02
C ALA A 305 -6.51 -3.02 -12.35
N ILE A 306 -5.34 -2.41 -12.46
CA ILE A 306 -5.20 -0.96 -12.62
C ILE A 306 -4.34 -0.66 -13.85
N TYR A 307 -4.85 0.18 -14.75
CA TYR A 307 -4.06 0.87 -15.75
C TYR A 307 -3.84 2.32 -15.31
N MET A 308 -2.62 2.61 -14.87
CA MET A 308 -2.25 3.89 -14.24
C MET A 308 -1.31 4.65 -15.17
N GLU A 309 -1.62 5.89 -15.52
CA GLU A 309 -0.69 6.79 -16.21
C GLU A 309 0.05 7.67 -15.19
N THR A 310 -0.67 8.15 -14.18
CA THR A 310 -0.20 9.03 -13.10
C THR A 310 -0.74 8.55 -11.74
N ILE A 311 0.04 8.73 -10.68
CA ILE A 311 -0.37 8.32 -9.32
C ILE A 311 -1.28 9.37 -8.66
N GLY A 312 -1.11 10.66 -8.95
CA GLY A 312 -1.82 11.73 -8.23
C GLY A 312 -1.43 11.75 -6.75
N ASP A 313 -2.38 11.49 -5.86
CA ASP A 313 -2.13 11.41 -4.42
C ASP A 313 -1.43 10.08 -4.05
N ALA A 314 -0.09 10.12 -4.04
CA ALA A 314 0.75 8.97 -3.72
C ALA A 314 0.52 8.43 -2.30
N ARG A 315 0.23 9.30 -1.32
CA ARG A 315 0.00 8.89 0.07
C ARG A 315 -1.30 8.11 0.21
N SER A 316 -2.39 8.65 -0.35
CA SER A 316 -3.69 7.97 -0.41
C SER A 316 -3.58 6.62 -1.13
N PHE A 317 -2.82 6.56 -2.23
CA PHE A 317 -2.56 5.31 -2.95
C PHE A 317 -1.80 4.29 -2.10
N MET A 318 -0.67 4.68 -1.51
CA MET A 318 0.17 3.79 -0.70
C MET A 318 -0.59 3.23 0.49
N SER A 319 -1.38 4.08 1.16
CA SER A 319 -2.27 3.73 2.26
C SER A 319 -3.27 2.66 1.84
N ALA A 320 -4.07 2.95 0.81
CA ALA A 320 -5.12 2.05 0.34
C ALA A 320 -4.57 0.73 -0.20
N ALA A 321 -3.49 0.81 -0.96
CA ALA A 321 -2.86 -0.36 -1.56
C ALA A 321 -2.30 -1.30 -0.48
N SER A 322 -1.58 -0.77 0.50
CA SER A 322 -0.99 -1.53 1.61
C SER A 322 -2.05 -2.34 2.37
N GLU A 323 -3.18 -1.71 2.70
CA GLU A 323 -4.28 -2.38 3.42
C GLU A 323 -4.98 -3.44 2.56
N VAL A 324 -5.32 -3.10 1.32
CA VAL A 324 -6.13 -3.99 0.47
C VAL A 324 -5.30 -5.15 -0.09
N ALA A 325 -4.01 -4.93 -0.40
CA ALA A 325 -3.10 -5.94 -0.96
C ALA A 325 -2.98 -7.20 -0.09
N MET A 326 -3.10 -7.07 1.23
CA MET A 326 -3.11 -8.22 2.16
C MET A 326 -4.27 -9.19 1.89
N THR A 327 -5.38 -8.68 1.37
CA THR A 327 -6.63 -9.42 1.20
C THR A 327 -6.91 -9.79 -0.25
N LYS A 328 -6.62 -8.87 -1.17
CA LYS A 328 -6.89 -8.97 -2.60
C LYS A 328 -5.66 -8.51 -3.37
N PRO A 329 -5.21 -9.25 -4.39
CA PRO A 329 -4.11 -8.78 -5.22
C PRO A 329 -4.50 -7.50 -5.98
N ILE A 330 -3.58 -6.55 -5.96
CA ILE A 330 -3.63 -5.33 -6.75
C ILE A 330 -2.53 -5.43 -7.81
N ILE A 331 -2.92 -5.36 -9.07
CA ILE A 331 -2.03 -5.54 -10.21
C ILE A 331 -2.07 -4.28 -11.06
N VAL A 332 -0.91 -3.66 -11.27
CA VAL A 332 -0.78 -2.38 -11.96
C VAL A 332 -0.01 -2.55 -13.27
N ILE A 333 -0.54 -1.94 -14.33
CA ILE A 333 0.19 -1.61 -15.55
C ILE A 333 0.50 -0.12 -15.48
N LYS A 334 1.79 0.21 -15.54
CA LYS A 334 2.29 1.59 -15.61
C LYS A 334 3.17 1.75 -16.85
N PRO A 335 2.68 2.40 -17.93
CA PRO A 335 3.49 2.79 -19.07
C PRO A 335 4.42 3.95 -18.71
N GLY A 336 5.43 4.20 -19.55
CA GLY A 336 6.39 5.29 -19.36
C GLY A 336 7.67 4.90 -18.62
N LYS A 337 8.15 3.65 -18.76
CA LYS A 337 9.38 3.18 -18.09
C LYS A 337 10.65 3.89 -18.57
N THR A 338 10.69 4.25 -19.85
CA THR A 338 11.84 4.95 -20.45
C THR A 338 11.60 6.45 -20.43
N GLU A 339 12.67 7.24 -20.37
CA GLU A 339 12.59 8.70 -20.38
C GLU A 339 11.75 9.23 -21.57
N GLN A 340 11.94 8.66 -22.75
CA GLN A 340 11.16 9.00 -23.95
C GLN A 340 9.67 8.67 -23.80
N ALA A 341 9.34 7.51 -23.23
CA ALA A 341 7.94 7.12 -23.00
C ALA A 341 7.30 7.95 -21.87
N ALA A 342 8.07 8.33 -20.86
CA ALA A 342 7.65 9.23 -19.79
C ALA A 342 7.38 10.64 -20.33
N ALA A 343 8.24 11.15 -21.22
CA ALA A 343 8.03 12.42 -21.91
C ALA A 343 6.74 12.40 -22.77
N ALA A 344 6.53 11.32 -23.53
CA ALA A 344 5.30 11.16 -24.33
C ALA A 344 4.03 11.09 -23.46
N ALA A 345 4.08 10.38 -22.33
CA ALA A 345 2.96 10.32 -21.37
C ALA A 345 2.71 11.68 -20.70
N THR A 346 3.76 12.44 -20.41
CA THR A 346 3.68 13.81 -19.84
C THR A 346 2.99 14.76 -20.82
N SER A 347 3.35 14.72 -22.10
CA SER A 347 2.68 15.54 -23.13
C SER A 347 1.20 15.17 -23.32
N HIS A 348 0.81 13.92 -23.06
CA HIS A 348 -0.58 13.46 -23.15
C HIS A 348 -1.42 13.83 -21.92
N THR A 349 -0.83 13.81 -20.72
CA THR A 349 -1.56 14.00 -19.44
C THR A 349 -1.44 15.41 -18.86
N GLY A 350 -0.44 16.18 -19.30
CA GLY A 350 -0.15 17.53 -18.77
C GLY A 350 0.43 17.53 -17.35
N SER A 351 0.88 16.38 -16.82
CA SER A 351 1.43 16.24 -15.47
C SER A 351 2.85 15.67 -15.48
N LEU A 352 3.71 16.15 -14.57
CA LEU A 352 5.10 15.70 -14.43
C LEU A 352 5.17 14.18 -14.20
N ALA A 353 5.96 13.48 -15.01
CA ALA A 353 6.25 12.07 -14.77
C ALA A 353 7.28 11.94 -13.63
N GLY A 354 6.90 11.25 -12.55
CA GLY A 354 7.81 10.87 -11.48
C GLY A 354 8.83 9.82 -11.93
N ARG A 355 9.85 9.61 -11.11
CA ARG A 355 10.91 8.63 -11.37
C ARG A 355 10.39 7.18 -11.33
N ASP A 356 10.68 6.39 -12.37
CA ASP A 356 10.14 5.02 -12.50
C ASP A 356 10.73 4.04 -11.48
N ASP A 357 11.99 4.23 -11.10
CA ASP A 357 12.70 3.43 -10.09
C ASP A 357 12.14 3.65 -8.67
N VAL A 358 11.78 4.91 -8.33
CA VAL A 358 11.08 5.25 -7.08
C VAL A 358 9.69 4.61 -7.06
N LEU A 359 8.98 4.64 -8.18
CA LEU A 359 7.65 4.04 -8.29
C LEU A 359 7.69 2.51 -8.13
N ASP A 360 8.71 1.84 -8.65
CA ASP A 360 8.91 0.40 -8.46
C ASP A 360 9.17 0.07 -6.97
N ALA A 361 10.02 0.87 -6.30
CA ALA A 361 10.24 0.76 -4.86
C ALA A 361 8.95 0.98 -4.06
N ALA A 362 8.11 1.94 -4.47
CA ALA A 362 6.82 2.20 -3.86
C ALA A 362 5.86 1.01 -4.01
N PHE A 363 5.73 0.42 -5.20
CA PHE A 363 4.87 -0.75 -5.41
C PHE A 363 5.32 -1.98 -4.63
N LYS A 364 6.63 -2.23 -4.56
CA LYS A 364 7.18 -3.29 -3.68
C LYS A 364 6.77 -3.04 -2.22
N ARG A 365 6.89 -1.80 -1.76
CA ARG A 365 6.62 -1.40 -0.38
C ARG A 365 5.14 -1.52 0.02
N CYS A 366 4.20 -1.30 -0.91
CA CYS A 366 2.76 -1.43 -0.64
C CYS A 366 2.12 -2.74 -1.12
N GLY A 367 2.92 -3.75 -1.51
CA GLY A 367 2.40 -5.07 -1.88
C GLY A 367 1.76 -5.15 -3.28
N VAL A 368 1.88 -4.09 -4.08
CA VAL A 368 1.33 -4.01 -5.44
C VAL A 368 2.22 -4.78 -6.41
N LEU A 369 1.60 -5.56 -7.30
CA LEU A 369 2.30 -6.27 -8.35
C LEU A 369 2.29 -5.43 -9.63
N ARG A 370 3.47 -5.00 -10.07
CA ARG A 370 3.63 -4.34 -11.37
C ARG A 370 3.84 -5.38 -12.47
N VAL A 371 3.08 -5.28 -13.55
CA VAL A 371 3.25 -6.09 -14.77
C VAL A 371 3.48 -5.18 -15.99
N SER A 372 3.95 -5.75 -17.10
CA SER A 372 4.35 -4.99 -18.29
C SER A 372 3.34 -5.09 -19.44
N LYS A 373 2.59 -6.19 -19.51
CA LYS A 373 1.63 -6.46 -20.58
C LYS A 373 0.22 -6.59 -20.01
N ILE A 374 -0.79 -6.23 -20.82
CA ILE A 374 -2.20 -6.30 -20.41
C ILE A 374 -2.65 -7.73 -20.14
N ARG A 375 -2.17 -8.67 -20.97
CA ARG A 375 -2.48 -10.10 -20.81
C ARG A 375 -2.03 -10.63 -19.44
N GLU A 376 -0.85 -10.23 -18.99
CA GLU A 376 -0.24 -10.65 -17.71
C GLU A 376 -1.13 -10.29 -16.51
N VAL A 377 -1.88 -9.17 -16.58
CA VAL A 377 -2.81 -8.80 -15.51
C VAL A 377 -3.84 -9.89 -15.30
N PHE A 378 -4.51 -10.31 -16.37
CA PHE A 378 -5.61 -11.26 -16.28
C PHE A 378 -5.12 -12.67 -15.98
N GLU A 379 -3.99 -13.06 -16.59
CA GLU A 379 -3.29 -14.32 -16.28
C GLU A 379 -2.87 -14.37 -14.80
N MET A 380 -2.38 -13.28 -14.22
CA MET A 380 -2.05 -13.22 -12.79
C MET A 380 -3.29 -13.35 -11.90
N VAL A 381 -4.40 -12.71 -12.26
CA VAL A 381 -5.64 -12.83 -11.47
C VAL A 381 -6.13 -14.28 -11.46
N GLU A 382 -6.11 -14.94 -12.62
CA GLU A 382 -6.48 -16.34 -12.75
C GLU A 382 -5.53 -17.25 -11.96
N LEU A 383 -4.21 -17.05 -12.10
CA LEU A 383 -3.18 -17.80 -11.40
C LEU A 383 -3.34 -17.69 -9.87
N LEU A 384 -3.48 -16.47 -9.35
CA LEU A 384 -3.65 -16.22 -7.90
C LEU A 384 -5.00 -16.72 -7.36
N GLY A 385 -6.01 -16.86 -8.22
CA GLY A 385 -7.31 -17.44 -7.89
C GLY A 385 -7.31 -18.96 -7.85
N LYS A 386 -6.50 -19.60 -8.68
CA LYS A 386 -6.47 -21.07 -8.87
C LYS A 386 -5.36 -21.78 -8.09
N GLN A 387 -4.22 -21.13 -7.88
CA GLN A 387 -3.01 -21.77 -7.33
C GLN A 387 -2.58 -21.17 -5.98
N PRO A 388 -1.96 -21.97 -5.09
CA PRO A 388 -1.36 -21.46 -3.86
C PRO A 388 -0.11 -20.63 -4.19
N ARG A 389 0.20 -19.66 -3.33
CA ARG A 389 1.41 -18.82 -3.48
C ARG A 389 2.68 -19.65 -3.24
N PRO A 390 3.74 -19.46 -4.04
CA PRO A 390 5.01 -20.13 -3.81
C PRO A 390 5.67 -19.58 -2.53
N ARG A 391 6.46 -20.43 -1.85
CA ARG A 391 7.22 -20.04 -0.65
C ARG A 391 8.54 -19.36 -0.97
N GLY A 392 9.04 -19.56 -2.18
CA GLY A 392 10.29 -19.00 -2.68
C GLY A 392 10.30 -18.99 -4.20
N ARG A 393 11.47 -18.74 -4.78
CA ARG A 393 11.66 -18.49 -6.21
C ARG A 393 12.12 -19.69 -7.01
N HIS A 394 12.18 -20.87 -6.39
CA HIS A 394 12.76 -22.07 -6.98
C HIS A 394 11.70 -22.87 -7.75
N LEU A 395 11.80 -22.91 -9.08
CA LEU A 395 10.88 -23.64 -9.96
C LEU A 395 11.51 -24.97 -10.40
N THR A 396 10.76 -26.06 -10.30
CA THR A 396 11.10 -27.32 -10.96
C THR A 396 10.38 -27.39 -12.30
N ILE A 397 11.12 -27.62 -13.38
CA ILE A 397 10.58 -27.72 -14.73
C ILE A 397 10.61 -29.19 -15.16
N VAL A 398 9.48 -29.73 -15.57
CA VAL A 398 9.35 -31.10 -16.13
C VAL A 398 8.95 -30.97 -17.59
N THR A 399 9.72 -31.56 -18.51
CA THR A 399 9.50 -31.42 -19.96
C THR A 399 9.75 -32.73 -20.70
N ASN A 400 9.04 -33.01 -21.80
CA ASN A 400 9.38 -34.10 -22.74
C ASN A 400 10.25 -33.64 -23.92
N ALA A 401 10.67 -32.37 -23.92
CA ALA A 401 11.53 -31.80 -24.94
C ALA A 401 12.50 -30.78 -24.33
N GLY A 402 13.79 -30.96 -24.59
CA GLY A 402 14.84 -30.08 -24.08
C GLY A 402 14.72 -28.62 -24.50
N GLY A 403 14.38 -28.34 -25.77
CA GLY A 403 14.28 -26.97 -26.30
C GLY A 403 13.32 -26.07 -25.48
N PRO A 404 12.05 -26.45 -25.29
CA PRO A 404 11.13 -25.77 -24.40
C PRO A 404 11.63 -25.60 -22.96
N GLY A 405 12.37 -26.59 -22.42
CA GLY A 405 12.98 -26.51 -21.09
C GLY A 405 14.04 -25.40 -20.99
N VAL A 406 14.86 -25.23 -22.02
CA VAL A 406 15.87 -24.15 -22.09
C VAL A 406 15.20 -22.77 -22.14
N ILE A 407 14.23 -22.58 -23.04
CA ILE A 407 13.49 -21.30 -23.18
C ILE A 407 12.80 -20.92 -21.85
N SER A 408 12.23 -21.90 -21.16
CA SER A 408 11.63 -21.70 -19.84
C SER A 408 12.66 -21.26 -18.79
N THR A 409 13.86 -21.83 -18.85
CA THR A 409 14.95 -21.51 -17.92
C THR A 409 15.44 -20.08 -18.13
N ASP A 410 15.64 -19.66 -19.38
CA ASP A 410 16.05 -18.29 -19.70
C ASP A 410 15.01 -17.29 -19.18
N ALA A 411 13.73 -17.49 -19.51
CA ALA A 411 12.63 -16.64 -19.06
C ALA A 411 12.50 -16.60 -17.53
N LEU A 412 12.70 -17.72 -16.85
CA LEU A 412 12.68 -17.80 -15.39
C LEU A 412 13.79 -16.95 -14.76
N ILE A 413 15.02 -17.06 -15.27
CA ILE A 413 16.19 -16.34 -14.74
C ILE A 413 16.08 -14.84 -15.03
N GLU A 414 15.71 -14.46 -16.26
CA GLU A 414 15.52 -13.05 -16.65
C GLU A 414 14.44 -12.36 -15.83
N SER A 415 13.38 -13.09 -15.46
CA SER A 415 12.31 -12.58 -14.60
C SER A 415 12.66 -12.61 -13.11
N GLY A 416 13.83 -13.12 -12.70
CA GLY A 416 14.34 -13.13 -11.32
C GLY A 416 14.06 -14.40 -10.50
N GLY A 417 13.47 -15.41 -11.12
CA GLY A 417 13.31 -16.76 -10.57
C GLY A 417 14.62 -17.57 -10.61
N GLN A 418 14.60 -18.76 -10.03
CA GLN A 418 15.74 -19.69 -10.03
C GLN A 418 15.26 -21.13 -10.24
N LEU A 419 16.09 -21.98 -10.84
CA LEU A 419 15.80 -23.41 -10.91
C LEU A 419 15.98 -24.03 -9.52
N ALA A 420 15.04 -24.90 -9.14
CA ALA A 420 15.18 -25.71 -7.93
C ALA A 420 16.34 -26.70 -8.06
N TRP A 421 17.12 -26.84 -6.99
CA TRP A 421 18.07 -27.94 -6.85
C TRP A 421 17.29 -29.22 -6.54
N LEU A 422 17.66 -30.34 -7.16
CA LEU A 422 16.99 -31.62 -6.92
C LEU A 422 17.69 -32.31 -5.74
N SER A 423 16.92 -32.72 -4.73
CA SER A 423 17.48 -33.46 -3.59
C SER A 423 18.03 -34.83 -4.02
N ASP A 424 18.97 -35.39 -3.26
CA ASP A 424 19.52 -36.73 -3.52
C ASP A 424 18.42 -37.80 -3.54
N ASP A 425 17.42 -37.68 -2.67
CA ASP A 425 16.25 -38.57 -2.63
C ASP A 425 15.40 -38.45 -3.91
N THR A 426 15.14 -37.21 -4.36
CA THR A 426 14.44 -36.94 -5.63
C THR A 426 15.21 -37.55 -6.79
N MET A 427 16.52 -37.33 -6.87
CA MET A 427 17.36 -37.82 -7.95
C MET A 427 17.40 -39.35 -7.99
N LYS A 428 17.49 -40.01 -6.83
CA LYS A 428 17.41 -41.47 -6.72
C LYS A 428 16.06 -42.00 -7.24
N ASN A 429 14.95 -41.43 -6.79
CA ASN A 429 13.61 -41.87 -7.19
C ASN A 429 13.37 -41.66 -8.70
N LEU A 430 13.87 -40.57 -9.28
CA LEU A 430 13.79 -40.32 -10.72
C LEU A 430 14.61 -41.34 -11.52
N ASN A 431 15.83 -41.68 -11.06
CA ASN A 431 16.69 -42.68 -11.69
C ASN A 431 16.11 -44.09 -11.72
N GLU A 432 15.22 -44.43 -10.78
CA GLU A 432 14.54 -45.73 -10.75
C GLU A 432 13.41 -45.84 -11.80
N ILE A 433 12.82 -44.71 -12.21
CA ILE A 433 11.64 -44.71 -13.10
C ILE A 433 11.90 -44.16 -14.51
N LEU A 434 12.97 -43.37 -14.70
CA LEU A 434 13.33 -42.77 -15.97
C LEU A 434 14.46 -43.55 -16.67
N PRO A 435 14.52 -43.53 -18.02
CA PRO A 435 15.63 -44.12 -18.77
C PRO A 435 16.96 -43.47 -18.39
N CYS A 436 18.08 -44.19 -18.50
CA CYS A 436 19.41 -43.67 -18.11
C CYS A 436 19.85 -42.38 -18.82
N HIS A 437 19.21 -42.03 -19.94
CA HIS A 437 19.53 -40.87 -20.77
C HIS A 437 18.70 -39.60 -20.46
N TRP A 438 17.87 -39.59 -19.42
CA TRP A 438 17.20 -38.36 -18.98
C TRP A 438 18.23 -37.30 -18.52
N SER A 439 17.82 -36.04 -18.34
CA SER A 439 18.76 -34.92 -18.13
C SER A 439 19.61 -34.96 -16.85
N HIS A 440 19.29 -35.79 -15.85
CA HIS A 440 19.90 -35.83 -14.51
C HIS A 440 20.03 -34.45 -13.83
N SER A 441 19.16 -33.51 -14.19
CA SER A 441 19.21 -32.12 -13.73
C SER A 441 17.82 -31.48 -13.80
N ASN A 442 17.71 -30.23 -13.35
CA ASN A 442 16.54 -29.39 -13.59
C ASN A 442 16.91 -28.39 -14.71
N PRO A 443 16.16 -28.31 -15.83
CA PRO A 443 14.90 -29.01 -16.16
C PRO A 443 15.01 -30.54 -16.24
N ILE A 444 13.99 -31.22 -15.70
CA ILE A 444 13.82 -32.68 -15.78
C ILE A 444 13.27 -33.01 -17.18
N ASP A 445 14.17 -33.38 -18.10
CA ASP A 445 13.81 -33.83 -19.44
C ASP A 445 13.54 -35.33 -19.41
N ILE A 446 12.26 -35.71 -19.54
CA ILE A 446 11.77 -37.09 -19.49
C ILE A 446 11.72 -37.77 -20.86
N LEU A 447 12.25 -37.10 -21.91
CA LEU A 447 12.29 -37.56 -23.29
C LEU A 447 10.92 -37.61 -23.98
N GLY A 448 10.94 -37.68 -25.32
CA GLY A 448 9.75 -37.55 -26.17
C GLY A 448 8.77 -38.73 -26.14
N ASP A 449 9.24 -39.91 -25.73
CA ASP A 449 8.49 -41.17 -25.64
C ASP A 449 7.82 -41.38 -24.26
N ALA A 450 7.86 -40.37 -23.39
CA ALA A 450 7.27 -40.43 -22.06
C ALA A 450 5.76 -40.71 -22.08
N THR A 451 5.34 -41.75 -21.35
CA THR A 451 3.92 -42.11 -21.21
C THR A 451 3.19 -41.16 -20.25
N PRO A 452 1.85 -41.04 -20.34
CA PRO A 452 1.05 -40.30 -19.35
C PRO A 452 1.33 -40.70 -17.90
N SER A 453 1.58 -42.00 -17.65
CA SER A 453 1.88 -42.52 -16.31
C SER A 453 3.27 -42.11 -15.83
N THR A 454 4.24 -41.98 -16.74
CA THR A 454 5.59 -41.49 -16.44
C THR A 454 5.53 -40.02 -16.03
N TYR A 455 4.81 -39.20 -16.79
CA TYR A 455 4.57 -37.78 -16.45
C TYR A 455 3.98 -37.62 -15.05
N ALA A 456 2.89 -38.34 -14.74
CA ALA A 456 2.23 -38.27 -13.45
C ALA A 456 3.17 -38.63 -12.28
N LYS A 457 3.94 -39.71 -12.41
CA LYS A 457 4.90 -40.14 -11.38
C LYS A 457 6.03 -39.14 -11.17
N VAL A 458 6.60 -38.60 -12.25
CA VAL A 458 7.68 -37.59 -12.17
C VAL A 458 7.20 -36.33 -11.48
N VAL A 459 5.99 -35.85 -11.82
CA VAL A 459 5.38 -34.68 -11.17
C VAL A 459 5.10 -34.96 -9.69
N GLU A 460 4.64 -36.16 -9.34
CA GLU A 460 4.42 -36.57 -7.95
C GLU A 460 5.72 -36.58 -7.13
N ILE A 461 6.82 -37.08 -7.70
CA ILE A 461 8.15 -37.07 -7.07
C ILE A 461 8.67 -35.63 -6.93
N ALA A 462 8.64 -34.84 -8.02
CA ALA A 462 9.08 -33.45 -8.01
C ALA A 462 8.30 -32.59 -6.99
N ALA A 463 7.01 -32.86 -6.80
CA ALA A 463 6.18 -32.13 -5.84
C ALA A 463 6.58 -32.36 -4.38
N GLN A 464 7.17 -33.52 -4.08
CA GLN A 464 7.63 -33.89 -2.74
C GLN A 464 8.99 -33.25 -2.38
N ASP A 465 9.76 -32.79 -3.36
CA ASP A 465 11.10 -32.22 -3.13
C ASP A 465 11.04 -30.94 -2.25
N SER A 466 11.76 -30.92 -1.14
CA SER A 466 11.77 -29.74 -0.24
C SER A 466 12.39 -28.48 -0.84
N TYR A 467 13.25 -28.59 -1.86
CA TYR A 467 13.90 -27.45 -2.52
C TYR A 467 13.05 -26.81 -3.63
N SER A 468 11.96 -27.45 -4.02
CA SER A 468 11.05 -26.95 -5.05
C SER A 468 9.93 -26.11 -4.44
N ASP A 469 9.81 -24.84 -4.86
CA ASP A 469 8.74 -23.92 -4.42
C ASP A 469 7.53 -23.93 -5.37
N GLY A 470 7.66 -24.52 -6.56
CA GLY A 470 6.61 -24.66 -7.56
C GLY A 470 7.04 -25.58 -8.69
N ILE A 471 6.07 -26.01 -9.52
CA ILE A 471 6.32 -26.92 -10.65
C ILE A 471 5.74 -26.33 -11.93
N LEU A 472 6.53 -26.32 -12.99
CA LEU A 472 6.10 -26.08 -14.37
C LEU A 472 6.17 -27.36 -15.17
N ILE A 473 5.05 -27.78 -15.75
CA ILE A 473 4.95 -28.96 -16.60
C ILE A 473 4.84 -28.50 -18.05
N VAL A 474 5.77 -28.94 -18.88
CA VAL A 474 5.83 -28.61 -20.31
C VAL A 474 5.56 -29.88 -21.12
N LEU A 475 4.61 -29.77 -22.06
CA LEU A 475 4.28 -30.84 -22.99
C LEU A 475 4.32 -30.31 -24.42
N THR A 476 5.10 -31.00 -25.25
CA THR A 476 5.04 -30.85 -26.71
C THR A 476 4.38 -32.09 -27.33
N PRO A 477 3.40 -31.94 -28.23
CA PRO A 477 2.76 -33.06 -28.90
C PRO A 477 3.76 -33.69 -29.87
N GLN A 478 4.09 -34.96 -29.63
CA GLN A 478 4.86 -35.80 -30.55
C GLN A 478 3.99 -36.98 -30.99
N SER A 479 4.42 -37.73 -32.01
CA SER A 479 3.62 -38.83 -32.58
C SER A 479 3.21 -39.91 -31.58
N MET A 480 3.96 -40.07 -30.48
CA MET A 480 3.73 -41.09 -29.45
C MET A 480 3.07 -40.51 -28.17
N THR A 481 2.88 -39.20 -28.09
CA THR A 481 2.37 -38.53 -26.88
C THR A 481 0.84 -38.41 -26.93
N ASP A 482 0.17 -38.66 -25.80
CA ASP A 482 -1.26 -38.38 -25.63
C ASP A 482 -1.43 -37.19 -24.66
N PRO A 483 -1.66 -35.96 -25.17
CA PRO A 483 -1.81 -34.77 -24.35
C PRO A 483 -3.01 -34.83 -23.40
N SER A 484 -4.11 -35.47 -23.82
CA SER A 484 -5.36 -35.56 -23.07
C SER A 484 -5.26 -36.55 -21.91
N ALA A 485 -4.68 -37.73 -22.14
CA ALA A 485 -4.43 -38.70 -21.08
C ALA A 485 -3.40 -38.18 -20.07
N THR A 486 -2.36 -37.47 -20.54
CA THR A 486 -1.35 -36.86 -19.67
C THR A 486 -1.96 -35.78 -18.77
N ALA A 487 -2.82 -34.92 -19.32
CA ALA A 487 -3.57 -33.93 -18.55
C ALA A 487 -4.44 -34.55 -17.44
N LYS A 488 -5.11 -35.68 -17.71
CA LYS A 488 -5.91 -36.41 -16.70
C LYS A 488 -5.03 -36.94 -15.56
N GLY A 489 -3.91 -37.57 -15.89
CA GLY A 489 -2.98 -38.08 -14.88
C GLY A 489 -2.40 -36.97 -13.99
N ILE A 490 -2.09 -35.80 -14.58
CA ILE A 490 -1.60 -34.64 -13.82
C ILE A 490 -2.69 -34.06 -12.92
N ALA A 491 -3.94 -33.95 -13.40
CA ALA A 491 -5.06 -33.49 -12.58
C ALA A 491 -5.27 -34.37 -11.34
N GLU A 492 -5.13 -35.69 -11.47
CA GLU A 492 -5.18 -36.61 -10.34
C GLU A 492 -4.05 -36.38 -9.33
N VAL A 493 -2.82 -36.19 -9.81
CA VAL A 493 -1.64 -35.90 -8.97
C VAL A 493 -1.77 -34.55 -8.26
N ALA A 494 -2.23 -33.51 -8.95
CA ALA A 494 -2.45 -32.19 -8.36
C ALA A 494 -3.46 -32.24 -7.19
N ASN A 495 -4.51 -33.05 -7.34
CA ASN A 495 -5.49 -33.30 -6.27
C ASN A 495 -4.84 -33.98 -5.05
N LYS A 496 -3.92 -34.94 -5.25
CA LYS A 496 -3.16 -35.59 -4.16
C LYS A 496 -2.21 -34.62 -3.45
N ILE A 497 -1.52 -33.75 -4.19
CA ILE A 497 -0.62 -32.73 -3.63
C ILE A 497 -1.39 -31.75 -2.73
N GLY A 498 -2.68 -31.54 -3.02
CA GLY A 498 -3.61 -30.84 -2.13
C GLY A 498 -3.35 -29.35 -2.00
N GLY A 499 -2.68 -28.73 -2.98
CA GLY A 499 -2.41 -27.29 -3.03
C GLY A 499 -1.28 -26.84 -2.11
N ARG A 500 -0.27 -27.69 -1.85
CA ARG A 500 0.92 -27.29 -1.08
C ARG A 500 1.87 -26.36 -1.85
N LYS A 501 1.93 -26.51 -3.17
CA LYS A 501 2.80 -25.76 -4.09
C LYS A 501 2.03 -25.43 -5.37
N PRO A 502 2.34 -24.30 -6.04
CA PRO A 502 1.75 -23.98 -7.33
C PRO A 502 2.22 -24.96 -8.41
N ILE A 503 1.28 -25.35 -9.26
CA ILE A 503 1.50 -26.17 -10.45
C ILE A 503 1.01 -25.36 -11.65
N LEU A 504 1.90 -25.15 -12.61
CA LEU A 504 1.63 -24.47 -13.87
C LEU A 504 1.86 -25.46 -15.02
N ALA A 505 1.14 -25.26 -16.13
CA ALA A 505 1.23 -26.14 -17.28
C ALA A 505 1.41 -25.35 -18.57
N SER A 506 2.29 -25.81 -19.46
CA SER A 506 2.45 -25.31 -20.82
C SER A 506 2.22 -26.44 -21.82
N TRP A 507 1.05 -26.41 -22.47
CA TRP A 507 0.63 -27.42 -23.45
C TRP A 507 0.83 -26.81 -24.82
N MET A 508 2.01 -26.98 -25.40
CA MET A 508 2.40 -26.26 -26.62
C MET A 508 1.69 -26.85 -27.85
N GLY A 509 0.96 -26.04 -28.61
CA GLY A 509 0.26 -26.49 -29.82
C GLY A 509 -1.13 -25.88 -29.96
N GLY A 510 -1.90 -26.42 -30.90
CA GLY A 510 -3.28 -25.97 -31.18
C GLY A 510 -4.29 -27.09 -30.89
N LYS A 511 -4.84 -27.66 -31.97
CA LYS A 511 -5.96 -28.62 -31.91
C LYS A 511 -5.66 -29.85 -31.03
N ASP A 512 -4.48 -30.42 -31.15
CA ASP A 512 -4.14 -31.70 -30.50
C ASP A 512 -4.00 -31.60 -28.98
N VAL A 513 -3.75 -30.40 -28.45
CA VAL A 513 -3.56 -30.15 -27.01
C VAL A 513 -4.77 -29.48 -26.36
N ALA A 514 -5.76 -29.04 -27.15
CA ALA A 514 -6.89 -28.25 -26.68
C ALA A 514 -7.76 -28.99 -25.64
N GLU A 515 -8.01 -30.28 -25.83
CA GLU A 515 -8.73 -31.09 -24.85
C GLU A 515 -7.93 -31.23 -23.55
N GLY A 516 -6.62 -31.49 -23.64
CA GLY A 516 -5.73 -31.55 -22.48
C GLY A 516 -5.73 -30.25 -21.67
N ARG A 517 -5.73 -29.09 -22.34
CA ARG A 517 -5.83 -27.78 -21.67
C ARG A 517 -7.14 -27.62 -20.92
N ALA A 518 -8.27 -27.95 -21.55
CA ALA A 518 -9.59 -27.87 -20.92
C ALA A 518 -9.69 -28.76 -19.66
N ILE A 519 -9.06 -29.94 -19.68
CA ILE A 519 -8.99 -30.84 -18.52
C ILE A 519 -8.20 -30.21 -17.37
N LEU A 520 -7.03 -29.63 -17.66
CA LEU A 520 -6.19 -28.97 -16.66
C LEU A 520 -6.86 -27.72 -16.08
N ASP A 521 -7.49 -26.90 -16.92
CA ASP A 521 -8.22 -25.71 -16.48
C ASP A 521 -9.39 -26.08 -15.56
N ALA A 522 -10.11 -27.16 -15.86
CA ALA A 522 -11.18 -27.70 -15.01
C ALA A 522 -10.65 -28.25 -13.67
N ALA A 523 -9.41 -28.75 -13.65
CA ALA A 523 -8.71 -29.17 -12.44
C ALA A 523 -8.10 -27.98 -11.64
N GLY A 524 -8.26 -26.76 -12.13
CA GLY A 524 -7.71 -25.55 -11.51
C GLY A 524 -6.21 -25.35 -11.77
N ILE A 525 -5.64 -26.00 -12.79
CA ILE A 525 -4.23 -25.81 -13.19
C ILE A 525 -4.20 -24.81 -14.35
N PRO A 526 -3.57 -23.62 -14.20
CA PRO A 526 -3.48 -22.65 -15.28
C PRO A 526 -2.61 -23.17 -16.42
N THR A 527 -3.13 -23.07 -17.64
CA THR A 527 -2.47 -23.53 -18.86
C THR A 527 -2.00 -22.37 -19.73
N TYR A 528 -0.80 -22.51 -20.29
CA TYR A 528 -0.17 -21.51 -21.16
C TYR A 528 0.16 -22.12 -22.53
N ASP A 529 0.14 -21.27 -23.55
CA ASP A 529 0.54 -21.65 -24.92
C ASP A 529 2.04 -21.91 -25.02
N TYR A 530 2.82 -21.12 -24.29
CA TYR A 530 4.27 -21.11 -24.34
C TYR A 530 4.86 -21.15 -22.92
N PRO A 531 5.97 -21.87 -22.72
CA PRO A 531 6.47 -22.17 -21.38
C PRO A 531 7.33 -21.04 -20.78
N ASP A 532 7.85 -20.13 -21.60
CA ASP A 532 8.44 -18.85 -21.19
C ASP A 532 7.41 -17.99 -20.44
N SER A 533 6.19 -17.87 -20.97
CA SER A 533 5.10 -17.13 -20.35
C SER A 533 4.75 -17.71 -18.99
N ALA A 534 4.64 -19.05 -18.89
CA ALA A 534 4.38 -19.72 -17.62
C ALA A 534 5.49 -19.49 -16.58
N SER A 535 6.76 -19.46 -17.02
CA SER A 535 7.91 -19.19 -16.15
C SER A 535 7.93 -17.74 -15.66
N GLU A 536 7.61 -16.79 -16.54
CA GLU A 536 7.46 -15.37 -16.20
C GLU A 536 6.32 -15.17 -15.17
N MET A 537 5.17 -15.83 -15.37
CA MET A 537 4.03 -15.78 -14.44
C MET A 537 4.36 -16.34 -13.07
N PHE A 538 5.12 -17.43 -12.99
CA PHE A 538 5.61 -17.97 -11.71
C PHE A 538 6.48 -16.94 -10.97
N SER A 539 7.41 -16.29 -11.67
CA SER A 539 8.25 -15.24 -11.09
C SER A 539 7.43 -14.05 -10.59
N PHE A 540 6.39 -13.61 -11.31
CA PHE A 540 5.48 -12.57 -10.82
C PHE A 540 4.68 -13.01 -9.59
N MET A 541 4.22 -14.27 -9.55
CA MET A 541 3.53 -14.83 -8.39
C MET A 541 4.43 -14.86 -7.14
N TRP A 542 5.71 -15.21 -7.31
CA TRP A 542 6.70 -15.14 -6.26
C TRP A 542 6.99 -13.70 -5.82
N LYS A 543 7.24 -12.78 -6.76
CA LYS A 543 7.46 -11.35 -6.45
C LYS A 543 6.31 -10.75 -5.66
N HIS A 544 5.06 -11.04 -6.05
CA HIS A 544 3.90 -10.63 -5.28
C HIS A 544 3.93 -11.17 -3.85
N SER A 545 4.27 -12.45 -3.67
CA SER A 545 4.39 -13.07 -2.35
C SER A 545 5.51 -12.43 -1.51
N ALA A 546 6.64 -12.08 -2.13
CA ALA A 546 7.74 -11.37 -1.49
C ALA A 546 7.36 -9.93 -1.10
N ASN A 547 6.66 -9.19 -1.97
CA ASN A 547 6.18 -7.83 -1.69
C ASN A 547 5.19 -7.83 -0.51
N LEU A 548 4.31 -8.84 -0.44
CA LEU A 548 3.39 -8.99 0.69
C LEU A 548 4.12 -9.22 2.01
N LEU A 549 5.29 -9.87 2.03
CA LEU A 549 6.08 -10.02 3.26
C LEU A 549 6.61 -8.66 3.75
N GLN A 550 6.96 -7.74 2.86
CA GLN A 550 7.42 -6.40 3.22
C GLN A 550 6.32 -5.55 3.88
N LEU A 551 5.04 -5.87 3.68
CA LEU A 551 3.94 -5.22 4.40
C LEU A 551 3.98 -5.52 5.90
N TYR A 552 4.47 -6.70 6.30
CA TYR A 552 4.58 -7.05 7.72
C TYR A 552 5.75 -6.34 8.40
N GLU A 553 6.67 -5.78 7.63
CA GLU A 553 7.83 -5.05 8.13
C GLU A 553 7.43 -3.64 8.56
N THR A 554 7.19 -3.49 9.86
CA THR A 554 7.00 -2.19 10.49
C THR A 554 8.34 -1.69 11.02
N PRO A 555 8.82 -0.54 10.54
CA PRO A 555 10.00 0.09 11.06
C PRO A 555 9.83 0.41 12.54
N ARG A 556 10.58 -0.28 13.40
CA ARG A 556 10.66 0.11 14.81
C ARG A 556 11.35 1.46 14.88
N TRP A 557 10.75 2.40 15.58
CA TRP A 557 11.52 3.45 16.22
C TRP A 557 12.30 2.79 17.35
N CYS A 558 13.57 2.44 17.12
CA CYS A 558 14.44 2.08 18.24
C CYS A 558 14.50 3.31 19.16
N ALA A 559 13.90 3.20 20.33
CA ALA A 559 13.82 4.24 21.36
C ALA A 559 15.17 4.53 22.03
N GLU A 560 16.29 4.39 21.31
CA GLU A 560 17.46 5.20 21.61
C GLU A 560 17.14 6.58 21.04
N MET A 561 16.43 7.42 21.81
CA MET A 561 16.42 8.85 21.52
C MET A 561 17.88 9.25 21.36
N HIS A 562 18.29 9.62 20.15
CA HIS A 562 19.63 10.12 19.92
C HIS A 562 19.76 11.39 20.78
N PRO A 563 20.55 11.37 21.86
CA PRO A 563 20.54 12.45 22.85
C PRO A 563 20.93 13.79 22.24
N GLU A 564 21.64 13.75 21.10
CA GLU A 564 22.11 14.89 20.34
C GLU A 564 21.16 15.33 19.20
N SER A 565 19.94 14.78 19.07
CA SER A 565 19.03 15.20 17.99
C SER A 565 18.67 16.69 18.06
N LEU A 566 18.52 17.25 19.27
CA LEU A 566 18.30 18.69 19.47
C LEU A 566 19.47 19.55 18.97
N ARG A 567 20.70 19.00 18.98
CA ARG A 567 21.88 19.68 18.45
C ARG A 567 21.78 19.82 16.93
N VAL A 568 21.21 18.83 16.24
CA VAL A 568 20.99 18.89 14.79
C VAL A 568 20.02 20.03 14.43
N ASP A 569 18.95 20.22 15.18
CA ASP A 569 18.01 21.34 14.96
C ASP A 569 18.73 22.70 15.08
N SER A 570 19.64 22.84 16.03
CA SER A 570 20.42 24.08 16.19
C SER A 570 21.38 24.35 15.02
N ILE A 571 21.97 23.31 14.44
CA ILE A 571 22.85 23.42 13.26
C ILE A 571 22.04 23.86 12.05
N ILE A 572 20.89 23.22 11.80
CA ILE A 572 19.98 23.55 10.69
C ILE A 572 19.47 24.99 10.83
N ALA A 573 18.96 25.36 12.01
CA ALA A 573 18.45 26.70 12.27
C ALA A 573 19.55 27.76 12.07
N SER A 574 20.76 27.55 12.59
CA SER A 574 21.87 28.50 12.42
C SER A 574 22.29 28.68 10.96
N ALA A 575 22.16 27.65 10.12
CA ALA A 575 22.42 27.76 8.70
C ALA A 575 21.31 28.53 7.97
N GLN A 576 20.05 28.22 8.26
CA GLN A 576 18.88 28.86 7.66
C GLN A 576 18.75 30.32 8.07
N ASP A 577 19.03 30.69 9.32
CA ASP A 577 19.04 32.08 9.81
C ASP A 577 20.06 32.94 9.07
N LYS A 578 21.14 32.33 8.57
CA LYS A 578 22.18 32.97 7.74
C LYS A 578 21.85 32.93 6.24
N GLY A 579 20.66 32.45 5.86
CA GLY A 579 20.23 32.30 4.47
C GLY A 579 20.98 31.21 3.69
N ARG A 580 21.65 30.28 4.38
CA ARG A 580 22.41 29.19 3.74
C ARG A 580 21.52 27.97 3.50
N THR A 581 21.67 27.37 2.32
CA THR A 581 21.04 26.09 1.97
C THR A 581 22.04 24.94 1.92
N ILE A 582 23.35 25.20 2.05
CA ILE A 582 24.40 24.18 2.02
C ILE A 582 25.13 24.18 3.36
N LEU A 583 25.29 22.99 3.93
CA LEU A 583 26.11 22.78 5.13
C LEU A 583 27.57 22.48 4.76
N THR A 584 28.48 22.90 5.63
CA THR A 584 29.90 22.53 5.53
C THR A 584 30.11 21.03 5.76
N GLU A 585 31.29 20.53 5.38
CA GLU A 585 31.66 19.12 5.64
C GLU A 585 31.66 18.80 7.15
N LEU A 586 32.09 19.75 7.98
CA LEU A 586 32.11 19.59 9.43
C LEU A 586 30.68 19.52 10.00
N GLU A 587 29.80 20.46 9.62
CA GLU A 587 28.39 20.46 10.02
C GLU A 587 27.69 19.17 9.56
N SER A 588 27.93 18.74 8.32
CA SER A 588 27.35 17.51 7.74
C SER A 588 27.78 16.26 8.53
N LYS A 589 29.06 16.14 8.90
CA LYS A 589 29.56 15.02 9.71
C LYS A 589 29.05 15.04 11.15
N GLN A 590 28.87 16.23 11.74
CA GLN A 590 28.27 16.35 13.08
C GLN A 590 26.83 15.85 13.11
N ILE A 591 26.04 16.11 12.06
CA ILE A 591 24.69 15.57 11.92
C ILE A 591 24.70 14.03 11.87
N LEU A 592 25.58 13.45 11.05
CA LEU A 592 25.71 11.99 10.95
C LEU A 592 26.12 11.36 12.29
N GLN A 593 27.10 11.96 12.99
CA GLN A 593 27.59 11.49 14.28
C GLN A 593 26.50 11.54 15.37
N ALA A 594 25.62 12.54 15.34
CA ALA A 594 24.50 12.65 16.28
C ALA A 594 23.54 11.45 16.19
N TYR A 595 23.46 10.80 15.02
CA TYR A 595 22.66 9.59 14.77
C TYR A 595 23.48 8.29 14.85
N GLY A 596 24.68 8.35 15.44
CA GLY A 596 25.54 7.18 15.64
C GLY A 596 26.22 6.67 14.37
N ILE A 597 26.28 7.47 13.31
CA ILE A 597 27.00 7.14 12.08
C ILE A 597 28.46 7.57 12.25
N SER A 598 29.38 6.60 12.21
CA SER A 598 30.81 6.85 12.39
C SER A 598 31.38 7.61 11.20
N CYS A 599 32.04 8.74 11.48
CA CYS A 599 32.68 9.61 10.49
C CYS A 599 34.18 9.68 10.74
N ILE A 600 34.96 9.89 9.68
CA ILE A 600 36.40 10.06 9.81
C ILE A 600 36.72 11.32 10.65
N PRO A 601 37.67 11.27 11.60
CA PRO A 601 38.05 12.42 12.40
C PRO A 601 38.40 13.60 11.49
N THR A 602 37.70 14.71 11.67
CA THR A 602 37.80 15.87 10.79
C THR A 602 37.99 17.11 11.64
N VAL A 603 39.07 17.86 11.42
CA VAL A 603 39.39 19.08 12.15
C VAL A 603 39.53 20.24 11.17
N LEU A 604 38.89 21.36 11.47
CA LEU A 604 39.01 22.59 10.70
C LEU A 604 40.33 23.29 11.06
N ALA A 605 41.04 23.75 10.04
CA ALA A 605 42.22 24.61 10.16
C ALA A 605 42.05 25.84 9.27
N GLN A 606 42.24 27.03 9.84
CA GLN A 606 42.09 28.31 9.16
C GLN A 606 43.42 28.87 8.62
N SER A 607 44.55 28.26 8.99
CA SER A 607 45.88 28.64 8.50
C SER A 607 46.71 27.41 8.13
N ALA A 608 47.72 27.61 7.28
CA ALA A 608 48.65 26.55 6.89
C ALA A 608 49.42 25.97 8.09
N ASP A 609 49.81 26.82 9.05
CA ASP A 609 50.50 26.38 10.27
C ASP A 609 49.58 25.57 11.21
N GLU A 610 48.32 25.96 11.32
CA GLU A 610 47.32 25.19 12.07
C GLU A 610 47.04 23.83 11.39
N ALA A 611 46.92 23.80 10.06
CA ALA A 611 46.69 22.57 9.31
C ALA A 611 47.87 21.58 9.49
N ALA A 612 49.10 22.10 9.44
CA ALA A 612 50.31 21.35 9.73
C ALA A 612 50.33 20.80 11.17
N ALA A 613 50.05 21.63 12.17
CA ALA A 613 50.03 21.20 13.58
C ALA A 613 48.96 20.14 13.86
N VAL A 614 47.80 20.24 13.21
CA VAL A 614 46.73 19.23 13.27
C VAL A 614 47.20 17.92 12.62
N ALA A 615 47.85 17.99 11.45
CA ALA A 615 48.39 16.81 10.76
C ALA A 615 49.47 16.10 11.59
N ASP A 616 50.39 16.85 12.21
CA ASP A 616 51.43 16.31 13.09
C ASP A 616 50.83 15.56 14.29
N LYS A 617 49.70 16.05 14.82
CA LYS A 617 48.97 15.40 15.93
C LYS A 617 48.18 14.16 15.48
N MET A 618 47.63 14.17 14.26
CA MET A 618 46.85 13.05 13.71
C MET A 618 47.74 11.89 13.23
N GLY A 619 48.95 12.20 12.77
CA GLY A 619 49.85 11.24 12.13
C GLY A 619 49.60 11.12 10.62
N TYR A 620 50.66 10.82 9.88
CA TYR A 620 50.67 10.72 8.43
C TYR A 620 50.42 9.28 7.94
N PRO A 621 49.83 9.08 6.74
CA PRO A 621 49.40 10.10 5.80
C PRO A 621 48.05 10.75 6.13
N VAL A 622 47.88 12.01 5.71
CA VAL A 622 46.64 12.80 5.87
C VAL A 622 46.06 13.24 4.52
N ALA A 623 44.78 13.60 4.56
CA ALA A 623 44.05 14.25 3.48
C ALA A 623 43.63 15.67 3.91
N VAL A 624 43.73 16.62 2.99
CA VAL A 624 43.34 18.02 3.18
C VAL A 624 42.26 18.37 2.16
N LYS A 625 41.12 18.87 2.65
CA LYS A 625 39.95 19.20 1.82
C LYS A 625 39.48 20.63 2.10
N ILE A 626 38.99 21.35 1.09
CA ILE A 626 38.41 22.68 1.27
C ILE A 626 37.22 22.68 2.25
N ASN A 627 37.15 23.69 3.11
CA ASN A 627 35.94 24.06 3.84
C ASN A 627 35.31 25.32 3.21
N SER A 628 34.06 25.21 2.75
CA SER A 628 33.36 26.29 2.05
C SER A 628 31.85 26.24 2.30
N HIS A 629 31.18 27.41 2.24
CA HIS A 629 29.71 27.51 2.26
C HIS A 629 29.08 27.41 0.86
N THR A 630 29.87 27.54 -0.21
CA THR A 630 29.35 27.69 -1.58
C THR A 630 29.84 26.61 -2.54
N VAL A 631 31.02 26.04 -2.31
CA VAL A 631 31.59 24.99 -3.16
C VAL A 631 31.02 23.61 -2.78
N THR A 632 30.28 22.98 -3.70
CA THR A 632 29.70 21.65 -3.52
C THR A 632 30.59 20.52 -4.06
N HIS A 633 31.16 20.68 -5.25
CA HIS A 633 32.04 19.68 -5.88
C HIS A 633 33.51 20.03 -5.66
N LYS A 634 34.07 19.52 -4.56
CA LYS A 634 35.43 19.86 -4.07
C LYS A 634 36.53 19.43 -5.05
N THR A 635 36.38 18.25 -5.67
CA THR A 635 37.38 17.69 -6.60
C THR A 635 37.52 18.53 -7.86
N ASP A 636 36.41 19.04 -8.41
CA ASP A 636 36.38 19.81 -9.66
C ASP A 636 37.10 21.17 -9.55
N VAL A 637 37.16 21.70 -8.33
CA VAL A 637 37.89 22.94 -8.04
C VAL A 637 39.33 22.71 -7.59
N GLY A 638 39.80 21.45 -7.56
CA GLY A 638 41.11 21.09 -7.04
C GLY A 638 41.20 21.20 -5.51
N GLY A 639 40.06 21.23 -4.82
CA GLY A 639 39.94 21.44 -3.38
C GLY A 639 40.20 20.20 -2.52
N VAL A 640 40.76 19.12 -3.09
CA VAL A 640 41.05 17.87 -2.39
C VAL A 640 42.50 17.46 -2.68
N LYS A 641 43.30 17.31 -1.63
CA LYS A 641 44.70 16.84 -1.69
C LYS A 641 44.83 15.63 -0.77
N LEU A 642 45.18 14.49 -1.36
CA LEU A 642 45.21 13.19 -0.67
C LEU A 642 46.65 12.72 -0.47
N ASN A 643 46.85 11.81 0.48
CA ASN A 643 48.11 11.09 0.70
C ASN A 643 49.31 12.00 0.96
N LEU A 644 49.14 13.01 1.83
CA LEU A 644 50.22 13.90 2.26
C LEU A 644 51.00 13.26 3.40
N HIS A 645 52.33 13.26 3.33
CA HIS A 645 53.24 12.53 4.23
C HIS A 645 54.11 13.43 5.12
N SER A 646 54.03 14.75 4.96
CA SER A 646 54.83 15.69 5.75
C SER A 646 54.10 17.02 6.02
N SER A 647 54.60 17.75 7.02
CA SER A 647 54.09 19.07 7.41
C SER A 647 54.20 20.08 6.26
N ASP A 648 55.33 20.07 5.55
CA ASP A 648 55.54 20.93 4.38
C ASP A 648 54.52 20.64 3.26
N GLN A 649 54.26 19.36 2.96
CA GLN A 649 53.25 18.98 1.96
C GLN A 649 51.84 19.44 2.34
N VAL A 650 51.52 19.49 3.65
CA VAL A 650 50.23 20.01 4.13
C VAL A 650 50.14 21.52 3.97
N LYS A 651 51.22 22.26 4.23
CA LYS A 651 51.26 23.72 4.01
C LYS A 651 51.15 24.07 2.53
N ASP A 652 51.86 23.35 1.68
CA ASP A 652 51.79 23.52 0.22
C ASP A 652 50.37 23.23 -0.28
N ALA A 653 49.77 22.12 0.17
CA ALA A 653 48.39 21.78 -0.16
C ALA A 653 47.38 22.86 0.28
N PHE A 654 47.56 23.47 1.45
CA PHE A 654 46.71 24.58 1.91
C PHE A 654 46.78 25.76 0.94
N CYS A 655 47.99 26.21 0.61
CA CYS A 655 48.23 27.34 -0.29
C CYS A 655 47.71 27.08 -1.70
N GLU A 656 47.88 25.86 -2.21
CA GLU A 656 47.37 25.43 -3.51
C GLU A 656 45.84 25.46 -3.56
N ILE A 657 45.17 24.91 -2.54
CA ILE A 657 43.70 24.89 -2.47
C ILE A 657 43.17 26.33 -2.37
N GLN A 658 43.76 27.16 -1.50
CA GLN A 658 43.36 28.56 -1.35
C GLN A 658 43.48 29.30 -2.69
N SER A 659 44.62 29.19 -3.36
CA SER A 659 44.87 29.84 -4.64
C SER A 659 43.91 29.35 -5.73
N ALA A 660 43.65 28.04 -5.79
CA ALA A 660 42.74 27.45 -6.76
C ALA A 660 41.31 27.96 -6.59
N VAL A 661 40.85 28.15 -5.35
CA VAL A 661 39.47 28.56 -5.05
C VAL A 661 39.31 30.08 -5.21
N GLU A 662 40.25 30.88 -4.71
CA GLU A 662 40.24 32.34 -4.89
C GLU A 662 40.35 32.75 -6.37
N SER A 663 40.91 31.88 -7.23
CA SER A 663 40.95 32.13 -8.68
C SER A 663 39.61 31.94 -9.40
N LYS A 664 38.70 31.12 -8.84
CA LYS A 664 37.43 30.71 -9.47
C LYS A 664 36.20 31.28 -8.76
N PHE A 665 36.30 31.64 -7.48
CA PHE A 665 35.21 32.10 -6.64
C PHE A 665 35.60 33.36 -5.86
N ALA A 666 34.61 34.04 -5.27
CA ALA A 666 34.87 35.17 -4.40
C ALA A 666 35.66 34.75 -3.14
N LYS A 667 36.43 35.67 -2.55
CA LYS A 667 37.36 35.37 -1.44
C LYS A 667 36.68 34.81 -0.19
N ASP A 668 35.41 35.13 0.02
CA ASP A 668 34.55 34.61 1.09
C ASP A 668 34.14 33.15 0.90
N ALA A 669 34.41 32.55 -0.27
CA ALA A 669 34.18 31.13 -0.52
C ALA A 669 35.20 30.21 0.18
N PHE A 670 36.37 30.72 0.58
CA PHE A 670 37.40 29.94 1.29
C PHE A 670 37.37 30.22 2.79
N LEU A 671 37.03 29.20 3.59
CA LEU A 671 36.94 29.30 5.05
C LEU A 671 38.05 28.51 5.77
N GLY A 672 39.09 28.14 5.03
CA GLY A 672 40.15 27.22 5.47
C GLY A 672 39.99 25.82 4.87
N VAL A 673 40.67 24.87 5.48
CA VAL A 673 40.68 23.46 5.07
C VAL A 673 40.31 22.55 6.24
N THR A 674 39.79 21.38 5.93
CA THR A 674 39.67 20.28 6.89
C THR A 674 40.81 19.30 6.71
N VAL A 675 41.42 18.90 7.82
CA VAL A 675 42.49 17.89 7.89
C VAL A 675 41.90 16.60 8.44
N GLN A 676 42.18 15.48 7.75
CA GLN A 676 41.63 14.15 8.05
C GLN A 676 42.75 13.10 7.91
N PRO A 677 42.75 12.03 8.72
CA PRO A 677 43.63 10.90 8.46
C PRO A 677 43.28 10.26 7.12
N MET A 678 44.28 9.72 6.40
CA MET A 678 44.01 9.00 5.16
C MET A 678 43.28 7.70 5.47
N ALA A 679 42.11 7.50 4.86
CA ALA A 679 41.33 6.29 5.08
C ALA A 679 41.99 5.07 4.41
N ASP A 680 41.98 3.91 5.09
CA ASP A 680 42.50 2.67 4.52
C ASP A 680 41.50 2.07 3.52
N VAL A 681 41.92 2.01 2.26
CA VAL A 681 41.13 1.51 1.12
C VAL A 681 41.58 0.13 0.62
N LYS A 682 42.67 -0.45 1.14
CA LYS A 682 43.23 -1.70 0.58
C LYS A 682 42.26 -2.89 0.65
N ASP A 683 41.52 -3.00 1.76
CA ASP A 683 40.56 -4.08 2.01
C ASP A 683 39.11 -3.59 2.23
N ALA A 684 38.84 -2.31 1.94
CA ALA A 684 37.52 -1.71 2.08
C ALA A 684 36.71 -1.77 0.78
N TYR A 685 35.39 -1.80 0.92
CA TYR A 685 34.42 -1.56 -0.14
C TYR A 685 33.92 -0.12 -0.05
N GLU A 686 33.76 0.53 -1.20
CA GLU A 686 33.13 1.85 -1.29
C GLU A 686 31.63 1.66 -1.52
N LEU A 687 30.83 2.19 -0.59
CA LEU A 687 29.39 2.22 -0.66
C LEU A 687 28.90 3.67 -0.74
N ILE A 688 27.68 3.85 -1.21
CA ILE A 688 26.94 5.11 -1.16
C ILE A 688 25.65 4.91 -0.38
N VAL A 689 25.35 5.86 0.51
CA VAL A 689 24.06 5.97 1.19
C VAL A 689 23.59 7.41 1.07
N GLY A 690 22.40 7.63 0.50
CA GLY A 690 21.89 8.98 0.30
C GLY A 690 20.38 9.06 0.44
N ALA A 691 19.85 10.27 0.58
CA ALA A 691 18.45 10.58 0.48
C ALA A 691 18.22 11.83 -0.36
N SER A 692 17.26 11.75 -1.27
CA SER A 692 16.87 12.82 -2.19
C SER A 692 15.35 12.97 -2.24
N PRO A 693 14.83 14.16 -2.57
CA PRO A 693 13.40 14.35 -2.70
C PRO A 693 12.89 13.79 -4.03
N ASP A 694 11.73 13.14 -3.99
CA ASP A 694 10.90 12.82 -5.14
C ASP A 694 9.61 13.64 -5.06
N ASP A 695 9.17 14.16 -6.21
CA ASP A 695 8.03 15.07 -6.31
C ASP A 695 6.68 14.41 -5.97
N GLN A 696 6.62 13.07 -5.96
CA GLN A 696 5.42 12.30 -5.67
C GLN A 696 5.49 11.65 -4.28
N PHE A 697 6.63 11.07 -3.91
CA PHE A 697 6.75 10.24 -2.71
C PHE A 697 7.45 10.91 -1.52
N GLY A 698 8.06 12.08 -1.70
CA GLY A 698 8.85 12.75 -0.67
C GLY A 698 10.27 12.17 -0.57
N PRO A 699 10.81 11.88 0.63
CA PRO A 699 12.17 11.38 0.74
C PRO A 699 12.30 9.96 0.18
N VAL A 700 13.37 9.72 -0.57
CA VAL A 700 13.76 8.38 -1.06
C VAL A 700 15.20 8.11 -0.65
N ILE A 701 15.45 6.94 -0.05
CA ILE A 701 16.79 6.51 0.34
C ILE A 701 17.41 5.68 -0.78
N LEU A 702 18.69 5.91 -1.05
CA LEU A 702 19.53 5.21 -2.01
C LEU A 702 20.64 4.45 -1.27
N PHE A 703 20.90 3.22 -1.71
CA PHE A 703 22.03 2.39 -1.28
C PHE A 703 22.67 1.75 -2.52
N GLY A 704 24.00 1.69 -2.57
CA GLY A 704 24.68 1.06 -3.71
C GLY A 704 26.20 1.02 -3.61
N SER A 705 26.84 0.65 -4.70
CA SER A 705 28.29 0.84 -4.87
C SER A 705 28.62 2.33 -4.90
N GLY A 706 29.56 2.78 -4.08
CA GLY A 706 30.01 4.18 -4.02
C GLY A 706 31.23 4.47 -4.89
N GLY A 707 31.78 5.68 -4.73
CA GLY A 707 33.00 6.12 -5.41
C GLY A 707 32.73 7.03 -6.62
N SER A 708 33.67 7.10 -7.56
CA SER A 708 33.57 7.97 -8.74
C SER A 708 32.80 7.34 -9.91
N LEU A 709 32.56 6.03 -9.88
CA LEU A 709 31.98 5.27 -10.99
C LEU A 709 30.51 4.87 -10.76
N VAL A 710 29.83 5.48 -9.78
CA VAL A 710 28.44 5.17 -9.41
C VAL A 710 27.50 5.28 -10.60
N GLU A 711 27.60 6.37 -11.37
CA GLU A 711 26.77 6.64 -12.55
C GLU A 711 26.98 5.62 -13.68
N ILE A 712 28.17 5.00 -13.74
CA ILE A 712 28.55 4.05 -14.80
C ILE A 712 28.09 2.64 -14.45
N TYR A 713 28.24 2.21 -13.18
CA TYR A 713 27.87 0.86 -12.77
C TYR A 713 26.37 0.67 -12.55
N GLN A 714 25.65 1.74 -12.21
CA GLN A 714 24.21 1.74 -11.92
C GLN A 714 23.81 0.62 -10.94
N ASP A 715 24.68 0.31 -9.98
CA ASP A 715 24.43 -0.69 -8.94
C ASP A 715 23.85 -0.02 -7.69
N THR A 716 22.61 0.43 -7.83
CA THR A 716 21.88 1.15 -6.78
C THR A 716 20.50 0.52 -6.55
N ALA A 717 20.04 0.60 -5.31
CA ALA A 717 18.69 0.25 -4.88
C ALA A 717 18.05 1.46 -4.21
N LEU A 718 16.74 1.59 -4.34
CA LEU A 718 15.95 2.67 -3.74
C LEU A 718 14.91 2.10 -2.79
N ALA A 719 14.63 2.84 -1.72
CA ALA A 719 13.59 2.48 -0.77
C ALA A 719 12.93 3.73 -0.18
N LEU A 720 11.63 3.59 0.13
CA LEU A 720 10.88 4.62 0.84
C LEU A 720 11.08 4.46 2.35
N PRO A 721 11.55 5.50 3.07
CA PRO A 721 11.60 5.48 4.52
C PRO A 721 10.20 5.55 5.14
N PRO A 722 10.01 5.08 6.38
CA PRO A 722 11.04 4.53 7.27
C PRO A 722 11.47 3.10 6.93
N LEU A 723 12.71 2.74 7.27
CA LEU A 723 13.30 1.40 7.08
C LEU A 723 13.61 0.73 8.43
N ASN A 724 13.39 -0.59 8.54
CA ASN A 724 14.00 -1.44 9.57
C ASN A 724 15.15 -2.27 8.97
N SER A 725 15.81 -3.08 9.81
CA SER A 725 16.90 -3.97 9.41
C SER A 725 16.50 -4.92 8.27
N ASN A 726 15.28 -5.49 8.29
CA ASN A 726 14.83 -6.39 7.22
C ASN A 726 14.64 -5.66 5.89
N LEU A 727 14.03 -4.47 5.88
CA LEU A 727 13.87 -3.65 4.69
C LEU A 727 15.22 -3.15 4.15
N ALA A 728 16.12 -2.73 5.05
CA ALA A 728 17.49 -2.37 4.70
C ALA A 728 18.23 -3.57 4.08
N HIS A 729 18.10 -4.77 4.67
CA HIS A 729 18.69 -6.00 4.13
C HIS A 729 18.14 -6.38 2.76
N LEU A 730 16.83 -6.25 2.56
CA LEU A 730 16.19 -6.50 1.26
C LEU A 730 16.70 -5.50 0.21
N MET A 731 16.76 -4.22 0.56
CA MET A 731 17.33 -3.17 -0.29
C MET A 731 18.78 -3.47 -0.67
N MET A 732 19.61 -3.87 0.29
CA MET A 732 20.99 -4.28 0.03
C MET A 732 21.06 -5.46 -0.93
N LYS A 733 20.22 -6.50 -0.75
CA LYS A 733 20.19 -7.70 -1.60
C LYS A 733 19.86 -7.42 -3.08
N GLU A 734 19.23 -6.29 -3.40
CA GLU A 734 18.95 -5.91 -4.78
C GLU A 734 20.21 -5.46 -5.54
N THR A 735 21.28 -5.11 -4.81
CA THR A 735 22.55 -4.67 -5.39
C THR A 735 23.51 -5.84 -5.66
N LYS A 736 24.36 -5.70 -6.68
CA LYS A 736 25.45 -6.63 -7.00
C LYS A 736 26.54 -6.56 -5.92
N ILE A 737 26.81 -5.38 -5.37
CA ILE A 737 27.82 -5.16 -4.32
C ILE A 737 27.51 -5.98 -3.06
N TYR A 738 26.25 -6.27 -2.75
CA TYR A 738 25.89 -7.14 -1.62
C TYR A 738 26.50 -8.55 -1.69
N ASN A 739 26.63 -9.12 -2.89
CA ASN A 739 27.33 -10.40 -3.04
C ASN A 739 28.84 -10.27 -2.80
N ALA A 740 29.42 -9.10 -3.08
CA ALA A 740 30.82 -8.81 -2.76
C ALA A 740 31.05 -8.64 -1.26
N LEU A 741 30.09 -8.04 -0.53
CA LEU A 741 30.15 -7.86 0.93
C LEU A 741 30.20 -9.18 1.71
N LYS A 742 29.74 -10.30 1.11
CA LYS A 742 29.85 -11.65 1.70
C LYS A 742 31.25 -12.24 1.66
N GLY A 743 32.22 -11.54 1.06
CA GLY A 743 33.61 -11.97 0.92
C GLY A 743 33.87 -12.60 -0.45
N VAL A 744 34.80 -12.01 -1.21
CA VAL A 744 35.19 -12.45 -2.55
C VAL A 744 36.70 -12.30 -2.71
N ARG A 745 37.35 -13.28 -3.38
CA ARG A 745 38.77 -13.23 -3.79
C ARG A 745 39.75 -12.86 -2.66
N GLY A 746 39.60 -13.48 -1.48
CA GLY A 746 40.52 -13.29 -0.35
C GLY A 746 40.13 -12.18 0.63
N ARG A 747 39.13 -11.35 0.31
CA ARG A 747 38.55 -10.39 1.27
C ARG A 747 37.61 -11.09 2.24
N ARG A 748 37.63 -10.68 3.50
CA ARG A 748 36.71 -11.17 4.54
C ARG A 748 35.31 -10.60 4.35
N ALA A 749 34.31 -11.34 4.82
CA ALA A 749 32.94 -10.84 4.88
C ALA A 749 32.86 -9.61 5.79
N VAL A 750 32.03 -8.65 5.38
CA VAL A 750 31.68 -7.46 6.15
C VAL A 750 30.62 -7.82 7.19
N ASP A 751 30.58 -7.09 8.31
CA ASP A 751 29.45 -7.14 9.24
C ASP A 751 28.21 -6.50 8.60
N ILE A 752 27.38 -7.33 7.97
CA ILE A 752 26.16 -6.91 7.28
C ILE A 752 25.19 -6.25 8.28
N ALA A 753 25.10 -6.75 9.52
CA ALA A 753 24.20 -6.20 10.53
C ALA A 753 24.60 -4.77 10.94
N ALA A 754 25.89 -4.45 10.95
CA ALA A 754 26.37 -3.09 11.18
C ALA A 754 25.95 -2.12 10.05
N VAL A 755 26.00 -2.57 8.80
CA VAL A 755 25.55 -1.76 7.65
C VAL A 755 24.03 -1.58 7.67
N GLU A 756 23.27 -2.63 7.97
CA GLU A 756 21.82 -2.55 8.16
C GLU A 756 21.46 -1.53 9.25
N LYS A 757 22.13 -1.56 10.40
CA LYS A 757 21.93 -0.61 11.50
C LYS A 757 22.22 0.83 11.06
N LEU A 758 23.27 1.06 10.27
CA LEU A 758 23.58 2.38 9.72
C LEU A 758 22.47 2.89 8.80
N ILE A 759 21.96 2.06 7.89
CA ILE A 759 20.86 2.43 6.97
C ILE A 759 19.60 2.76 7.76
N VAL A 760 19.30 2.01 8.82
CA VAL A 760 18.16 2.29 9.72
C VAL A 760 18.35 3.65 10.42
N ASN A 761 19.50 3.91 11.03
CA ASN A 761 19.79 5.19 11.67
C ASN A 761 19.75 6.37 10.68
N PHE A 762 20.26 6.17 9.46
CA PHE A 762 20.16 7.13 8.38
C PHE A 762 18.70 7.39 7.98
N SER A 763 17.87 6.34 7.92
CA SER A 763 16.43 6.48 7.69
C SER A 763 15.73 7.26 8.79
N HIS A 764 16.14 7.10 10.05
CA HIS A 764 15.61 7.90 11.17
C HIS A 764 15.97 9.38 11.03
N LEU A 765 17.24 9.68 10.74
CA LEU A 765 17.72 11.05 10.48
C LEU A 765 16.88 11.73 9.39
N VAL A 766 16.69 11.05 8.27
CA VAL A 766 15.91 11.58 7.14
C VAL A 766 14.47 11.85 7.56
N MET A 767 13.79 10.90 8.22
CA MET A 767 12.39 11.07 8.61
C MET A 767 12.18 12.15 9.67
N GLU A 768 13.08 12.26 10.64
CA GLU A 768 12.97 13.24 11.72
C GLU A 768 13.27 14.66 11.24
N LYS A 769 14.28 14.84 10.37
CA LYS A 769 14.79 16.15 9.96
C LYS A 769 14.42 16.56 8.53
N TRP A 770 13.50 15.84 7.87
CA TRP A 770 13.08 16.11 6.49
C TRP A 770 12.56 17.54 6.26
N SER A 771 11.93 18.16 7.26
CA SER A 771 11.47 19.55 7.14
C SER A 771 12.61 20.55 6.96
N GLY A 772 13.81 20.22 7.44
CA GLY A 772 15.01 21.04 7.31
C GLY A 772 15.97 20.56 6.22
N ILE A 773 16.13 19.24 6.05
CA ILE A 773 17.07 18.62 5.11
C ILE A 773 16.36 18.25 3.82
N LYS A 774 16.81 18.83 2.70
CA LYS A 774 16.34 18.52 1.34
C LYS A 774 17.05 17.30 0.75
N GLU A 775 18.38 17.23 0.91
CA GLU A 775 19.21 16.16 0.35
C GLU A 775 20.34 15.84 1.32
N ILE A 776 20.69 14.57 1.47
CA ILE A 776 21.82 14.13 2.28
C ILE A 776 22.50 12.94 1.63
N GLU A 777 23.83 12.96 1.54
CA GLU A 777 24.61 11.91 0.86
C GLU A 777 25.87 11.58 1.65
N ILE A 778 26.19 10.29 1.75
CA ILE A 778 27.44 9.74 2.25
C ILE A 778 28.12 9.03 1.09
N ASN A 779 29.16 9.63 0.53
CA ASN A 779 29.89 9.08 -0.62
C ASN A 779 31.36 9.54 -0.62
N PRO A 780 32.34 8.65 -0.35
CA PRO A 780 32.18 7.23 -0.07
C PRO A 780 31.92 6.92 1.41
N LEU A 781 31.10 5.88 1.65
CA LEU A 781 31.05 5.13 2.90
C LEU A 781 31.99 3.92 2.78
N LEU A 782 33.08 3.90 3.55
CA LEU A 782 34.05 2.80 3.52
C LEU A 782 33.68 1.71 4.50
N VAL A 783 33.66 0.47 4.00
CA VAL A 783 33.29 -0.71 4.79
C VAL A 783 34.31 -1.83 4.64
N SER A 784 34.83 -2.31 5.77
CA SER A 784 35.71 -3.48 5.86
C SER A 784 35.17 -4.47 6.90
N SER A 785 35.88 -5.56 7.17
CA SER A 785 35.45 -6.51 8.21
C SER A 785 35.45 -5.91 9.62
N ASN A 786 36.21 -4.84 9.86
CA ASN A 786 36.41 -4.26 11.20
C ASN A 786 36.07 -2.76 11.27
N SER A 787 35.77 -2.11 10.14
CA SER A 787 35.55 -0.65 10.09
C SER A 787 34.36 -0.29 9.20
N LEU A 788 33.55 0.66 9.66
CA LEU A 788 32.45 1.28 8.94
C LEU A 788 32.57 2.79 9.16
N VAL A 789 33.00 3.55 8.15
CA VAL A 789 33.35 4.97 8.30
C VAL A 789 32.89 5.79 7.11
N ALA A 790 32.13 6.85 7.36
CA ALA A 790 31.81 7.88 6.40
C ALA A 790 33.02 8.81 6.16
N VAL A 791 33.52 8.82 4.93
CA VAL A 791 34.70 9.63 4.55
C VAL A 791 34.29 11.03 4.13
N ASP A 792 33.23 11.12 3.34
CA ASP A 792 32.62 12.38 2.92
C ASP A 792 31.11 12.36 3.16
N ALA A 793 30.57 13.54 3.43
CA ALA A 793 29.17 13.77 3.72
C ALA A 793 28.75 15.12 3.15
N ARG A 794 27.58 15.14 2.51
CA ARG A 794 26.99 16.33 1.92
C ARG A 794 25.56 16.47 2.41
N VAL A 795 25.18 17.66 2.86
CA VAL A 795 23.80 17.98 3.29
C VAL A 795 23.35 19.29 2.65
N ILE A 796 22.19 19.24 1.99
CA ILE A 796 21.49 20.39 1.43
C ILE A 796 20.19 20.59 2.21
N LEU A 797 19.92 21.82 2.60
CA LEU A 797 18.74 22.22 3.36
C LEU A 797 17.64 22.77 2.45
N HIS A 798 16.40 22.71 2.93
CA HIS A 798 15.31 23.50 2.37
C HIS A 798 15.53 25.00 2.62
N GLU A 799 15.01 25.83 1.72
CA GLU A 799 14.88 27.27 1.96
C GLU A 799 14.05 27.52 3.22
N ALA A 800 14.39 28.56 4.00
CA ALA A 800 13.74 28.84 5.27
C ALA A 800 12.21 28.94 5.12
N PRO A 801 11.43 28.16 5.90
CA PRO A 801 9.97 28.15 5.78
C PRO A 801 9.39 29.52 6.18
N GLN A 802 8.53 30.09 5.32
CA GLN A 802 7.91 31.40 5.55
C GLN A 802 6.72 31.38 6.53
N ASP A 803 6.26 30.22 7.01
CA ASP A 803 5.15 30.11 7.96
C ASP A 803 5.35 28.95 8.96
N MET A 804 5.52 29.27 10.25
CA MET A 804 5.65 28.32 11.37
C MET A 804 4.30 28.09 12.08
N GLY A 805 3.36 27.43 11.40
CA GLY A 805 2.14 26.87 12.02
C GLY A 805 2.37 25.41 12.45
N VAL A 806 2.04 25.10 13.71
CA VAL A 806 2.57 24.00 14.52
C VAL A 806 1.79 22.66 14.40
N HIS A 807 2.54 21.56 14.58
CA HIS A 807 2.22 20.12 14.66
C HIS A 807 1.94 19.39 13.33
N ASP A 808 2.75 18.36 13.07
CA ASP A 808 2.99 17.65 11.81
C ASP A 808 3.71 18.41 10.67
N GLY A 809 4.29 19.56 11.00
CA GLY A 809 5.49 20.08 10.31
C GLY A 809 5.34 20.58 8.87
N VAL A 810 4.13 20.70 8.31
CA VAL A 810 3.91 21.27 6.97
C VAL A 810 2.53 21.93 6.94
N SER A 811 2.46 23.27 6.95
CA SER A 811 1.23 24.01 6.58
C SER A 811 0.74 23.55 5.19
N PRO A 812 -0.57 23.56 4.87
CA PRO A 812 -1.08 23.27 3.52
C PRO A 812 -0.39 24.09 2.41
N ASN A 813 0.25 25.21 2.77
CA ASN A 813 1.02 26.08 1.87
C ASN A 813 2.55 25.90 1.95
N SER A 814 3.07 24.95 2.72
CA SER A 814 4.51 24.68 2.76
C SER A 814 4.96 23.94 1.50
N LYS A 815 6.07 24.40 0.89
CA LYS A 815 6.68 23.80 -0.30
C LYS A 815 7.34 22.43 -0.05
N VAL A 816 7.38 21.97 1.21
CA VAL A 816 8.01 20.69 1.58
C VAL A 816 7.02 19.54 1.35
N ILE A 817 7.37 18.63 0.45
CA ILE A 817 6.57 17.44 0.15
C ILE A 817 6.64 16.48 1.33
N ARG A 818 5.47 16.12 1.86
CA ARG A 818 5.35 15.19 2.99
C ARG A 818 5.77 13.78 2.56
N PRO A 819 6.38 12.98 3.46
CA PRO A 819 6.65 11.58 3.17
C PRO A 819 5.37 10.81 2.84
N ALA A 820 5.42 9.94 1.82
CA ALA A 820 4.30 9.10 1.42
C ALA A 820 3.88 8.09 2.50
N ILE A 821 4.79 7.72 3.41
CA ILE A 821 4.52 6.83 4.54
C ILE A 821 4.66 7.64 5.83
N ARG A 822 3.59 7.71 6.63
CA ARG A 822 3.64 8.37 7.93
C ARG A 822 4.49 7.51 8.88
N PRO A 823 5.53 8.08 9.53
CA PRO A 823 6.30 7.34 10.51
C PRO A 823 5.46 7.00 11.74
N TYR A 824 5.96 6.07 12.56
CA TYR A 824 5.37 5.78 13.86
C TYR A 824 5.30 7.06 14.72
N PRO A 825 4.13 7.44 15.25
CA PRO A 825 3.93 8.72 15.92
C PRO A 825 4.40 8.66 17.39
N THR A 826 5.71 8.69 17.61
CA THR A 826 6.34 8.68 18.95
C THR A 826 5.86 9.81 19.86
N ALA A 827 5.39 10.93 19.30
CA ALA A 827 4.78 12.03 20.05
C ALA A 827 3.56 11.61 20.90
N TYR A 828 2.97 10.44 20.62
CA TYR A 828 1.81 9.93 21.36
C TYR A 828 2.20 9.11 22.60
N ASP A 829 3.49 8.80 22.76
CA ASP A 829 3.98 8.00 23.87
C ASP A 829 3.93 8.84 25.16
N GLN A 830 3.03 8.48 26.07
CA GLN A 830 2.76 9.20 27.32
C GLN A 830 2.70 8.24 28.50
N SER A 831 3.18 8.68 29.66
CA SER A 831 3.02 7.95 30.93
C SER A 831 1.96 8.62 31.82
N TRP A 832 0.97 7.85 32.24
CA TRP A 832 -0.15 8.26 33.07
C TRP A 832 -0.13 7.52 34.41
N VAL A 833 -0.63 8.17 35.46
CA VAL A 833 -0.80 7.56 36.80
C VAL A 833 -2.22 7.74 37.29
N SER A 834 -2.73 6.73 37.99
CA SER A 834 -4.01 6.83 38.68
C SER A 834 -3.85 7.42 40.08
N LYS A 835 -4.58 8.51 40.36
CA LYS A 835 -4.74 9.12 41.69
C LYS A 835 -6.22 9.16 42.08
N LYS A 836 -6.63 8.47 43.16
CA LYS A 836 -8.03 8.44 43.67
C LYS A 836 -9.08 8.11 42.58
N GLY A 837 -8.78 7.15 41.70
CA GLY A 837 -9.68 6.77 40.60
C GLY A 837 -9.72 7.75 39.41
N LYS A 838 -8.80 8.71 39.34
CA LYS A 838 -8.59 9.60 38.18
C LYS A 838 -7.20 9.39 37.58
N VAL A 839 -7.12 9.22 36.27
CA VAL A 839 -5.87 9.07 35.50
C VAL A 839 -5.31 10.46 35.14
N ILE A 840 -4.03 10.72 35.45
CA ILE A 840 -3.34 12.01 35.27
C ILE A 840 -1.99 11.78 34.57
N LEU A 841 -1.61 12.67 33.65
CA LEU A 841 -0.31 12.67 32.95
C LEU A 841 0.84 12.96 33.94
N ILE A 842 1.94 12.20 33.91
CA ILE A 842 3.14 12.51 34.70
C ILE A 842 3.99 13.51 33.90
N LEU A 843 4.20 14.71 34.44
CA LEU A 843 5.18 15.68 33.91
C LEU A 843 6.42 15.82 34.80
N THR A 844 6.35 15.41 36.07
CA THR A 844 7.49 15.37 37.00
C THR A 844 7.33 14.25 38.03
N ALA A 845 8.44 13.58 38.36
CA ALA A 845 8.50 12.49 39.33
C ALA A 845 8.36 13.03 40.76
N ALA A 846 7.14 13.11 41.28
CA ALA A 846 6.90 13.39 42.70
C ALA A 846 6.14 12.22 43.35
N ALA A 847 6.81 11.62 44.34
CA ALA A 847 6.36 10.47 45.12
C ALA A 847 5.08 10.77 45.91
N ALA A 848 3.96 10.20 45.44
CA ALA A 848 2.69 10.14 46.15
C ALA A 848 2.10 8.73 45.90
N PRO A 849 1.20 8.21 46.75
CA PRO A 849 0.68 6.85 46.60
C PRO A 849 -0.10 6.72 45.27
N VAL A 850 0.50 6.01 44.32
CA VAL A 850 -0.06 5.67 42.99
C VAL A 850 -0.84 4.36 43.10
N THR A 851 -1.99 4.26 42.44
CA THR A 851 -2.79 3.01 42.43
C THR A 851 -2.39 2.05 41.31
N PHE A 852 -1.92 2.58 40.17
CA PHE A 852 -1.24 1.88 39.07
C PHE A 852 -0.65 2.93 38.09
N CYS A 853 0.36 2.54 37.31
CA CYS A 853 1.01 3.36 36.29
C CYS A 853 0.69 2.80 34.90
N LEU A 854 0.28 3.65 33.95
CA LEU A 854 0.00 3.27 32.57
C LEU A 854 0.97 3.94 31.61
N THR A 855 1.53 3.18 30.68
CA THR A 855 2.19 3.72 29.50
C THR A 855 1.23 3.61 28.33
N VAL A 856 0.87 4.75 27.74
CA VAL A 856 0.06 4.82 26.52
C VAL A 856 0.96 5.12 25.35
N ARG A 857 0.81 4.34 24.29
CA ARG A 857 1.55 4.50 23.04
C ARG A 857 0.71 4.02 21.86
N ALA A 858 1.15 4.30 20.65
CA ALA A 858 0.54 3.72 19.46
C ALA A 858 0.79 2.19 19.36
N ILE A 859 -0.12 1.47 18.70
CA ILE A 859 -0.06 0.00 18.56
C ILE A 859 1.01 -0.41 17.54
N MET A 860 1.71 -1.51 17.77
CA MET A 860 2.69 -2.06 16.84
C MET A 860 2.28 -3.47 16.39
N PRO A 861 2.68 -3.96 15.20
CA PRO A 861 2.38 -5.33 14.79
C PRO A 861 2.86 -6.38 15.81
N GLU A 862 3.98 -6.14 16.47
CA GLU A 862 4.54 -7.03 17.49
C GLU A 862 3.74 -7.05 18.80
N ASP A 863 2.73 -6.18 18.94
CA ASP A 863 1.76 -6.26 20.02
C ASP A 863 0.75 -7.39 19.81
N GLU A 864 0.79 -8.12 18.69
CA GLU A 864 -0.10 -9.25 18.44
C GLU A 864 -0.18 -10.21 19.65
N PRO A 865 0.92 -10.69 20.25
CA PRO A 865 0.86 -11.55 21.44
C PRO A 865 0.22 -10.84 22.65
N LEU A 866 0.45 -9.53 22.83
CA LEU A 866 -0.17 -8.73 23.89
C LEU A 866 -1.68 -8.58 23.67
N ILE A 867 -2.13 -8.46 22.42
CA ILE A 867 -3.54 -8.39 22.04
C ILE A 867 -4.22 -9.76 22.20
N VAL A 868 -3.54 -10.87 21.91
CA VAL A 868 -4.01 -12.23 22.23
C VAL A 868 -4.26 -12.35 23.73
N ASP A 869 -3.27 -11.97 24.55
CA ASP A 869 -3.35 -12.01 26.01
C ASP A 869 -4.41 -11.05 26.59
N PHE A 870 -4.56 -9.87 25.98
CA PHE A 870 -5.65 -8.94 26.28
C PHE A 870 -7.02 -9.57 26.06
N HIS A 871 -7.25 -10.20 24.90
CA HIS A 871 -8.52 -10.85 24.58
C HIS A 871 -8.84 -12.06 25.46
N LYS A 872 -7.86 -12.66 26.16
CA LYS A 872 -8.13 -13.68 27.20
C LYS A 872 -8.79 -13.10 28.45
N ARG A 873 -8.56 -11.81 28.74
CA ARG A 873 -9.04 -11.12 29.95
C ARG A 873 -10.32 -10.32 29.76
N VAL A 874 -10.75 -10.12 28.51
CA VAL A 874 -12.01 -9.42 28.20
C VAL A 874 -13.17 -10.42 28.29
N SER A 875 -14.22 -10.06 29.03
CA SER A 875 -15.44 -10.86 29.15
C SER A 875 -16.22 -10.96 27.83
N GLU A 876 -17.01 -12.01 27.66
CA GLU A 876 -17.88 -12.17 26.48
C GLU A 876 -18.94 -11.06 26.36
N GLU A 877 -19.38 -10.48 27.48
CA GLU A 877 -20.28 -9.31 27.49
C GLU A 877 -19.58 -8.06 26.90
N SER A 878 -18.33 -7.80 27.32
CA SER A 878 -17.52 -6.70 26.77
C SER A 878 -17.19 -6.91 25.28
N VAL A 879 -17.03 -8.17 24.84
CA VAL A 879 -16.86 -8.53 23.41
C VAL A 879 -18.14 -8.26 22.64
N TYR A 880 -19.29 -8.76 23.10
CA TYR A 880 -20.58 -8.57 22.45
C TYR A 880 -20.94 -7.09 22.33
N THR A 881 -20.76 -6.32 23.40
CA THR A 881 -21.06 -4.87 23.40
C THR A 881 -20.13 -4.07 22.48
N ARG A 882 -18.90 -4.53 22.25
CA ARG A 882 -17.95 -3.88 21.33
C ARG A 882 -18.14 -4.29 19.87
N PHE A 883 -18.44 -5.56 19.61
CA PHE A 883 -18.44 -6.16 18.28
C PHE A 883 -19.84 -6.48 17.74
N PHE A 884 -20.89 -6.25 18.53
CA PHE A 884 -22.29 -6.45 18.15
C PHE A 884 -22.57 -7.90 17.72
N SER A 885 -21.72 -8.85 18.14
CA SER A 885 -21.76 -10.25 17.76
C SER A 885 -20.95 -11.10 18.75
N ASP A 886 -21.35 -12.36 18.89
CA ASP A 886 -20.64 -13.37 19.67
C ASP A 886 -19.39 -13.88 18.91
N MET A 887 -18.32 -13.09 18.94
CA MET A 887 -17.04 -13.49 18.34
C MET A 887 -16.30 -14.48 19.24
N LYS A 888 -16.12 -15.71 18.74
CA LYS A 888 -15.31 -16.74 19.40
C LYS A 888 -13.88 -16.27 19.68
N TYR A 889 -13.28 -16.81 20.75
CA TYR A 889 -11.90 -16.51 21.12
C TYR A 889 -10.92 -16.81 19.97
N GLU A 890 -11.07 -17.94 19.28
CA GLU A 890 -10.18 -18.33 18.18
C GLU A 890 -10.30 -17.38 16.97
N ASP A 891 -11.51 -16.90 16.69
CA ASP A 891 -11.77 -15.96 15.58
C ASP A 891 -11.17 -14.57 15.91
N ARG A 892 -11.30 -14.09 17.16
CA ARG A 892 -10.75 -12.79 17.60
C ARG A 892 -9.23 -12.80 17.73
N THR A 893 -8.61 -13.92 18.10
CA THR A 893 -7.16 -14.06 18.22
C THR A 893 -6.49 -14.73 17.02
N SER A 894 -7.19 -14.84 15.89
CA SER A 894 -6.60 -15.41 14.68
C SER A 894 -5.46 -14.52 14.15
N HIS A 895 -4.32 -15.13 13.83
CA HIS A 895 -3.13 -14.41 13.35
C HIS A 895 -3.45 -13.45 12.19
N ASN A 896 -4.11 -13.95 11.14
CA ASN A 896 -4.52 -13.14 9.98
C ASN A 896 -5.36 -11.91 10.33
N ARG A 897 -6.17 -11.98 11.40
CA ARG A 897 -6.95 -10.83 11.88
C ARG A 897 -6.08 -9.89 12.69
N LEU A 898 -5.32 -10.42 13.65
CA LEU A 898 -4.51 -9.61 14.55
C LEU A 898 -3.40 -8.86 13.81
N THR A 899 -2.82 -9.45 12.77
CA THR A 899 -1.90 -8.71 11.89
C THR A 899 -2.55 -7.44 11.35
N ARG A 900 -3.79 -7.49 10.86
CA ARG A 900 -4.50 -6.29 10.36
C ARG A 900 -4.90 -5.32 11.47
N VAL A 901 -5.12 -5.83 12.67
CA VAL A 901 -5.49 -4.98 13.82
C VAL A 901 -4.27 -4.22 14.33
N CYS A 902 -3.11 -4.86 14.36
CA CYS A 902 -1.87 -4.34 14.94
C CYS A 902 -0.99 -3.62 13.91
N HIS A 903 -1.08 -3.99 12.63
CA HIS A 903 -0.46 -3.26 11.53
C HIS A 903 -1.39 -2.14 11.06
N VAL A 904 -1.07 -0.92 11.46
CA VAL A 904 -1.93 0.25 11.30
C VAL A 904 -1.23 1.29 10.44
N ASP A 905 -1.93 1.79 9.43
CA ASP A 905 -1.50 2.99 8.72
C ASP A 905 -1.90 4.22 9.51
N TYR A 906 -0.92 4.89 10.09
CA TYR A 906 -1.11 6.09 10.92
C TYR A 906 -1.65 7.31 10.18
N ASP A 907 -1.63 7.33 8.85
CA ASP A 907 -2.36 8.37 8.12
C ASP A 907 -3.88 8.19 8.22
N ARG A 908 -4.35 6.94 8.28
CA ARG A 908 -5.77 6.60 8.30
C ARG A 908 -6.29 6.33 9.71
N ASP A 909 -5.55 5.53 10.46
CA ASP A 909 -5.96 4.92 11.70
C ASP A 909 -5.00 5.33 12.82
N ILE A 910 -5.53 5.88 13.89
CA ILE A 910 -4.77 6.12 15.12
C ILE A 910 -5.24 5.09 16.14
N ALA A 911 -4.41 4.08 16.38
CA ALA A 911 -4.67 3.04 17.38
C ALA A 911 -3.71 3.21 18.56
N LEU A 912 -4.28 3.46 19.74
CA LEU A 912 -3.57 3.64 20.99
C LEU A 912 -3.78 2.44 21.90
N VAL A 913 -2.71 1.96 22.52
CA VAL A 913 -2.72 0.90 23.54
C VAL A 913 -2.25 1.45 24.87
N ALA A 914 -2.90 1.01 25.95
CA ALA A 914 -2.48 1.30 27.32
C ALA A 914 -1.88 0.04 27.96
N LEU A 915 -0.66 0.16 28.47
CA LEU A 915 0.11 -0.89 29.12
C LEU A 915 0.25 -0.59 30.62
N ASP A 916 0.05 -1.58 31.48
CA ASP A 916 0.28 -1.46 32.92
C ASP A 916 1.77 -1.65 33.27
N GLY A 917 2.36 -0.63 33.90
CA GLY A 917 3.80 -0.45 34.11
C GLY A 917 4.33 -0.85 35.49
N GLU A 918 3.51 -1.31 36.44
CA GLU A 918 4.01 -1.67 37.79
C GLU A 918 4.89 -2.96 37.84
N LYS A 919 5.13 -3.64 36.71
CA LYS A 919 6.00 -4.83 36.61
C LYS A 919 6.81 -4.95 35.30
N CYS A 920 7.27 -3.86 34.71
CA CYS A 920 8.08 -3.95 33.49
C CYS A 920 9.56 -4.31 33.80
N SER A 921 9.82 -5.61 33.92
CA SER A 921 10.92 -6.21 33.15
C SER A 921 10.33 -6.62 31.80
N GLU A 922 11.11 -6.59 30.72
CA GLU A 922 10.70 -6.73 29.30
C GLU A 922 9.78 -7.93 28.96
N SER A 923 9.52 -8.84 29.91
CA SER A 923 8.70 -10.05 29.75
C SER A 923 7.32 -10.02 30.45
N GLN A 924 6.91 -8.92 31.13
CA GLN A 924 5.65 -8.88 31.91
C GLN A 924 4.76 -7.63 31.76
N CYS A 925 4.95 -6.77 30.75
CA CYS A 925 4.04 -5.63 30.54
C CYS A 925 2.66 -6.14 30.03
N LYS A 926 1.56 -5.70 30.66
CA LYS A 926 0.19 -6.16 30.36
C LYS A 926 -0.61 -5.09 29.65
N LEU A 927 -1.23 -5.42 28.52
CA LEU A 927 -2.17 -4.54 27.83
C LEU A 927 -3.52 -4.53 28.56
N VAL A 928 -4.00 -3.32 28.90
CA VAL A 928 -5.22 -3.10 29.70
C VAL A 928 -6.35 -2.42 28.93
N ALA A 929 -6.03 -1.64 27.90
CA ALA A 929 -7.00 -0.98 27.03
C ALA A 929 -6.45 -0.76 25.62
N ALA A 930 -7.35 -0.76 24.63
CA ALA A 930 -7.06 -0.38 23.26
C ALA A 930 -8.15 0.56 22.75
N ALA A 931 -7.75 1.67 22.12
CA ALA A 931 -8.65 2.62 21.47
C ALA A 931 -8.20 2.86 20.03
N ARG A 932 -9.15 3.09 19.12
CA ARG A 932 -8.89 3.31 17.70
C ARG A 932 -9.77 4.42 17.17
N LEU A 933 -9.16 5.30 16.39
CA LEU A 933 -9.82 6.30 15.56
C LEU A 933 -9.53 5.95 14.09
N THR A 934 -10.56 5.76 13.27
CA THR A 934 -10.44 5.35 11.87
C THR A 934 -11.09 6.38 10.96
N LYS A 935 -10.30 7.04 10.10
CA LYS A 935 -10.85 7.99 9.11
C LYS A 935 -11.75 7.27 8.10
N LYS A 936 -12.92 7.86 7.83
CA LYS A 936 -13.83 7.41 6.77
C LYS A 936 -13.31 7.89 5.41
N HIS A 937 -13.42 7.04 4.39
CA HIS A 937 -12.88 7.35 3.07
C HIS A 937 -13.63 8.51 2.40
N GLY A 938 -12.89 9.47 1.86
CA GLY A 938 -13.46 10.55 1.04
C GLY A 938 -14.27 11.61 1.79
N VAL A 939 -14.26 11.58 3.13
CA VAL A 939 -14.92 12.57 3.99
C VAL A 939 -14.05 12.89 5.20
N ASP A 940 -14.10 14.12 5.70
CA ASP A 940 -13.32 14.56 6.87
C ASP A 940 -13.99 14.11 8.20
N VAL A 941 -14.34 12.84 8.31
CA VAL A 941 -15.01 12.24 9.47
C VAL A 941 -14.26 10.99 9.88
N ALA A 942 -14.17 10.71 11.18
CA ALA A 942 -13.60 9.47 11.69
C ALA A 942 -14.55 8.70 12.60
N GLU A 943 -14.43 7.38 12.59
CA GLU A 943 -15.11 6.49 13.53
C GLU A 943 -14.23 6.22 14.75
N PHE A 944 -14.82 6.28 15.94
CA PHE A 944 -14.12 5.97 17.18
C PHE A 944 -14.55 4.61 17.76
N SER A 945 -13.57 3.91 18.34
CA SER A 945 -13.85 2.73 19.16
C SER A 945 -12.87 2.56 20.31
N VAL A 946 -13.32 1.94 21.41
CA VAL A 946 -12.49 1.64 22.57
C VAL A 946 -12.91 0.33 23.22
N LEU A 947 -11.94 -0.38 23.78
CA LEU A 947 -12.15 -1.58 24.58
C LEU A 947 -11.20 -1.53 25.80
N VAL A 948 -11.76 -1.71 26.99
CA VAL A 948 -11.02 -1.73 28.27
C VAL A 948 -11.31 -3.06 28.94
N THR A 949 -10.27 -3.73 29.43
CA THR A 949 -10.42 -4.97 30.21
C THR A 949 -11.28 -4.75 31.45
N ASP A 950 -12.11 -5.73 31.79
CA ASP A 950 -13.16 -5.61 32.81
C ASP A 950 -12.61 -5.16 34.18
N ALA A 951 -11.41 -5.63 34.56
CA ALA A 951 -10.74 -5.25 35.81
C ALA A 951 -10.36 -3.76 35.92
N TYR A 952 -10.24 -3.06 34.78
CA TYR A 952 -9.81 -1.66 34.69
C TYR A 952 -10.95 -0.72 34.26
N GLN A 953 -12.17 -1.24 34.08
CA GLN A 953 -13.35 -0.43 33.77
C GLN A 953 -13.73 0.48 34.97
N GLY A 954 -14.40 1.60 34.69
CA GLY A 954 -14.82 2.56 35.71
C GLY A 954 -13.70 3.47 36.26
N GLN A 955 -12.45 3.29 35.83
CA GLN A 955 -11.28 4.04 36.32
C GLN A 955 -10.91 5.27 35.44
N GLY A 956 -11.74 5.61 34.46
CA GLY A 956 -11.56 6.78 33.59
C GLY A 956 -10.57 6.61 32.42
N ILE A 957 -10.01 5.41 32.22
CA ILE A 957 -9.07 5.11 31.12
C ILE A 957 -9.71 5.35 29.75
N GLY A 958 -10.92 4.84 29.53
CA GLY A 958 -11.63 5.00 28.25
C GLY A 958 -11.91 6.46 27.89
N SER A 959 -12.33 7.28 28.86
CA SER A 959 -12.55 8.73 28.64
C SER A 959 -11.25 9.47 28.31
N LYS A 960 -10.13 9.08 28.92
CA LYS A 960 -8.84 9.71 28.66
C LYS A 960 -8.31 9.36 27.26
N LEU A 961 -8.39 8.08 26.86
CA LEU A 961 -8.05 7.64 25.50
C LEU A 961 -8.90 8.34 24.43
N LEU A 962 -10.21 8.47 24.67
CA LEU A 962 -11.10 9.22 23.77
C LEU A 962 -10.66 10.69 23.63
N ARG A 963 -10.26 11.34 24.74
CA ARG A 963 -9.83 12.74 24.70
C ARG A 963 -8.53 12.96 23.92
N GLU A 964 -7.58 12.04 24.02
CA GLU A 964 -6.37 12.06 23.18
C GLU A 964 -6.74 11.90 21.70
N LEU A 965 -7.59 10.92 21.36
CA LEU A 965 -8.05 10.71 19.99
C LEU A 965 -8.83 11.91 19.43
N ILE A 966 -9.63 12.61 20.24
CA ILE A 966 -10.27 13.88 19.84
C ILE A 966 -9.21 14.97 19.57
N GLY A 967 -8.16 15.05 20.39
CA GLY A 967 -7.03 15.95 20.16
C GLY A 967 -6.36 15.69 18.81
N HIS A 968 -6.10 14.42 18.50
CA HIS A 968 -5.53 14.02 17.22
C HIS A 968 -6.46 14.30 16.04
N ALA A 969 -7.75 13.99 16.17
CA ALA A 969 -8.73 14.29 15.13
C ALA A 969 -8.76 15.78 14.75
N LYS A 970 -8.62 16.67 15.75
CA LYS A 970 -8.53 18.12 15.52
C LYS A 970 -7.23 18.53 14.84
N ALA A 971 -6.09 17.94 15.25
CA ALA A 971 -4.79 18.20 14.63
C ALA A 971 -4.77 17.77 13.16
N ASP A 972 -5.40 16.64 12.85
CA ASP A 972 -5.56 16.12 11.48
C ASP A 972 -6.64 16.88 10.67
N GLY A 973 -7.27 17.91 11.23
CA GLY A 973 -8.23 18.77 10.54
C GLY A 973 -9.62 18.17 10.30
N LEU A 974 -9.98 17.08 11.00
CA LEU A 974 -11.27 16.41 10.82
C LEU A 974 -12.45 17.31 11.24
N HIS A 975 -13.57 17.17 10.53
CA HIS A 975 -14.79 17.92 10.80
C HIS A 975 -15.60 17.31 11.94
N ALA A 976 -15.60 15.98 12.06
CA ALA A 976 -16.40 15.28 13.06
C ALA A 976 -15.88 13.90 13.44
N ILE A 977 -16.36 13.39 14.57
CA ILE A 977 -16.19 12.01 15.00
C ILE A 977 -17.56 11.36 15.16
N GLU A 978 -17.71 10.16 14.61
CA GLU A 978 -18.90 9.34 14.70
C GLU A 978 -18.63 8.07 15.50
N ALA A 979 -19.65 7.54 16.16
CA ALA A 979 -19.60 6.23 16.79
C ALA A 979 -20.98 5.58 16.78
N VAL A 980 -21.00 4.25 16.71
CA VAL A 980 -22.22 3.44 16.85
C VAL A 980 -22.08 2.61 18.12
N VAL A 981 -23.09 2.67 18.98
CA VAL A 981 -23.09 2.00 20.29
C VAL A 981 -24.42 1.24 20.47
N LEU A 982 -24.38 0.04 21.06
CA LEU A 982 -25.61 -0.67 21.43
C LEU A 982 -26.38 0.13 22.50
N PRO A 983 -27.73 0.20 22.44
CA PRO A 983 -28.52 0.91 23.46
C PRO A 983 -28.35 0.35 24.88
N THR A 984 -27.91 -0.90 25.00
CA THR A 984 -27.61 -1.56 26.27
C THR A 984 -26.29 -1.12 26.90
N ASN A 985 -25.34 -0.57 26.13
CA ASN A 985 -24.04 -0.13 26.62
C ASN A 985 -24.10 1.28 27.23
N ARG A 986 -24.78 1.38 28.38
CA ARG A 986 -25.00 2.65 29.11
C ARG A 986 -23.68 3.32 29.52
N SER A 987 -22.66 2.53 29.86
CA SER A 987 -21.35 3.04 30.26
C SER A 987 -20.69 3.84 29.13
N MET A 988 -20.69 3.32 27.91
CA MET A 988 -20.11 4.02 26.76
C MET A 988 -20.93 5.25 26.36
N ILE A 989 -22.27 5.16 26.40
CA ILE A 989 -23.16 6.30 26.14
C ILE A 989 -22.84 7.44 27.11
N HIS A 990 -22.72 7.14 28.41
CA HIS A 990 -22.38 8.14 29.42
C HIS A 990 -21.00 8.78 29.20
N VAL A 991 -19.98 8.00 28.81
CA VAL A 991 -18.65 8.53 28.49
C VAL A 991 -18.72 9.52 27.32
N MET A 992 -19.51 9.21 26.29
CA MET A 992 -19.61 10.01 25.07
C MET A 992 -20.40 11.30 25.31
N GLU A 993 -21.52 11.24 26.03
CA GLU A 993 -22.28 12.42 26.44
C GLU A 993 -21.41 13.39 27.26
N LYS A 994 -20.57 12.86 28.15
CA LYS A 994 -19.66 13.66 28.98
C LYS A 994 -18.60 14.40 28.17
N GLU A 995 -18.06 13.77 27.11
CA GLU A 995 -17.11 14.41 26.20
C GLU A 995 -17.79 15.26 25.11
N GLY A 996 -19.13 15.37 25.14
CA GLY A 996 -19.90 16.31 24.31
C GLY A 996 -20.49 15.75 23.02
N PHE A 997 -20.58 14.42 22.88
CA PHE A 997 -21.26 13.79 21.75
C PHE A 997 -22.78 13.96 21.83
N GLU A 998 -23.40 14.27 20.70
CA GLU A 998 -24.85 14.20 20.53
C GLU A 998 -25.28 12.76 20.26
N CYS A 999 -26.24 12.24 21.02
CA CYS A 999 -26.71 10.86 20.91
C CYS A 999 -28.08 10.81 20.23
N ILE A 1000 -28.18 10.09 19.11
CA ILE A 1000 -29.40 9.91 18.33
C ILE A 1000 -29.77 8.41 18.37
N TYR A 1001 -30.97 8.12 18.88
CA TYR A 1001 -31.50 6.75 18.91
C TYR A 1001 -32.10 6.40 17.55
N ASP A 1002 -31.48 5.45 16.85
CA ASP A 1002 -31.99 4.91 15.60
C ASP A 1002 -32.84 3.67 15.91
N LYS A 1003 -34.17 3.83 15.79
CA LYS A 1003 -35.13 2.76 16.09
C LYS A 1003 -35.17 1.68 15.00
N ASP A 1004 -34.78 2.01 13.77
CA ASP A 1004 -34.85 1.10 12.63
C ASP A 1004 -33.64 0.15 12.62
N GLU A 1005 -32.46 0.66 13.00
CA GLU A 1005 -31.23 -0.14 13.12
C GLU A 1005 -31.00 -0.72 14.52
N GLY A 1006 -31.75 -0.28 15.54
CA GLY A 1006 -31.63 -0.77 16.92
C GLY A 1006 -30.34 -0.34 17.62
N VAL A 1007 -29.76 0.80 17.22
CA VAL A 1007 -28.48 1.33 17.72
C VAL A 1007 -28.56 2.80 18.14
N VAL A 1008 -27.57 3.25 18.90
CA VAL A 1008 -27.36 4.67 19.22
C VAL A 1008 -26.23 5.20 18.34
N LYS A 1009 -26.56 6.10 17.42
CA LYS A 1009 -25.59 6.83 16.61
C LYS A 1009 -25.16 8.07 17.38
N GLN A 1010 -23.85 8.29 17.48
CA GLN A 1010 -23.27 9.40 18.24
C GLN A 1010 -22.38 10.24 17.35
N TYR A 1011 -22.48 11.56 17.50
CA TYR A 1011 -21.78 12.52 16.66
C TYR A 1011 -21.14 13.65 17.48
N LEU A 1012 -19.88 13.95 17.21
CA LEU A 1012 -19.16 15.10 17.78
C LEU A 1012 -18.66 16.01 16.65
N ASN A 1013 -19.15 17.25 16.63
CA ASN A 1013 -18.66 18.28 15.70
C ASN A 1013 -17.37 18.91 16.23
N LEU A 1014 -16.27 18.83 15.47
CA LEU A 1014 -14.97 19.35 15.88
C LEU A 1014 -14.74 20.82 15.47
N LYS A 1015 -15.53 21.36 14.51
CA LYS A 1015 -15.41 22.73 14.00
C LYS A 1015 -16.16 23.78 14.83
N CYS A 1016 -17.10 23.36 15.68
CA CYS A 1016 -17.88 24.30 16.49
C CYS A 1016 -17.18 24.64 17.81
N SER A 1017 -16.29 25.62 17.79
CA SER A 1017 -15.74 26.24 19.00
C SER A 1017 -16.53 27.50 19.38
N LYS A 1018 -17.81 27.37 19.75
CA LYS A 1018 -18.54 28.47 20.41
C LYS A 1018 -19.43 27.96 21.56
N LEU A 1019 -18.99 28.31 22.77
CA LEU A 1019 -19.77 28.72 23.94
C LEU A 1019 -21.04 27.93 24.27
N ARG A 1020 -20.96 27.10 25.32
CA ARG A 1020 -22.12 26.75 26.15
C ARG A 1020 -22.64 28.02 26.82
N ASP A 1021 -23.55 28.73 26.16
CA ASP A 1021 -24.43 29.69 26.83
C ASP A 1021 -25.55 28.90 27.54
N PRO A 1022 -25.66 28.93 28.87
CA PRO A 1022 -26.69 28.21 29.61
C PRO A 1022 -28.12 28.73 29.37
N SER A 1023 -28.29 29.80 28.59
CA SER A 1023 -29.59 30.47 28.39
C SER A 1023 -30.41 29.97 27.19
N ILE A 1024 -29.89 29.06 26.36
CA ILE A 1024 -30.65 28.48 25.23
C ILE A 1024 -31.19 27.10 25.61
N GLN A 1025 -32.23 27.08 26.44
CA GLN A 1025 -33.08 25.90 26.60
C GLN A 1025 -34.05 25.78 25.41
N LEU A 1026 -34.10 24.58 24.83
CA LEU A 1026 -35.22 24.02 24.04
C LEU A 1026 -35.61 24.75 22.74
N ARG A 1027 -35.07 24.29 21.61
CA ARG A 1027 -35.89 24.00 20.42
C ARG A 1027 -35.57 22.63 19.87
N ARG A 1028 -36.56 21.74 19.94
CA ARG A 1028 -36.59 20.41 19.32
C ARG A 1028 -36.41 20.55 17.81
N PHE A 1029 -35.41 19.89 17.23
CA PHE A 1029 -35.37 19.63 15.79
C PHE A 1029 -36.30 18.46 15.48
N THR A 1030 -37.58 18.77 15.34
CA THR A 1030 -38.59 17.93 14.67
C THR A 1030 -39.30 18.81 13.67
N GLU A 1031 -38.65 19.06 12.53
CA GLU A 1031 -39.21 19.33 11.19
C GLU A 1031 -38.10 19.87 10.26
N PRO A 1032 -38.21 19.61 8.93
CA PRO A 1032 -37.09 19.57 8.02
C PRO A 1032 -36.65 21.00 7.65
N ILE A 1033 -35.37 21.28 7.79
CA ILE A 1033 -34.81 22.55 7.32
C ILE A 1033 -34.77 22.49 5.79
N CYS A 1034 -35.59 23.33 5.17
CA CYS A 1034 -35.35 23.82 3.81
C CYS A 1034 -33.97 24.48 3.75
N ILE A 1035 -33.02 23.81 3.09
CA ILE A 1035 -32.02 24.38 2.19
C ILE A 1035 -31.98 23.43 1.00
#